data_AF-A0A4Y8AUI2-F1
#
_entry.id   AF-A0A4Y8AUI2-F1
#
_cell.length_a   1.000
_cell.length_b   1.000
_cell.length_c   1.000
_cell.angle_alpha   90.00
_cell.angle_beta   90.00
_cell.angle_gamma   90.00
#
_symmetry.space_group_name_H-M   'P 1'
#
loop_
_entity.id
_entity.type
_entity.pdbx_description
1 polymer ?
#
loop_
_entity_poly.entity_id
_entity_poly.type
_entity_poly.pdbx_seq_one_letter_code
_entity_poly.pdbx_strand_id
1 'polypeptide(L)'
;MNFIRFNLFFTLVIALSFTAISYTQTTKVACIGDSVTYGYGIKQREENSYPAQLQQLLGANYKVANFGYSGATMLKNGHKPYWDKEVFIKSQEFEPTIIIIHLGLNDQGNNNWPQHKEEFESDYLDMIATYRNLPSKPTVIICKMTPTFSGHHWFEEGMRENFKEIQTKIEQIAKIANVDVIDLHEPLYRFPEYFPDNLHPTKEGAKIISEKVYGAITGNYGSLKVPLLYGENMVLQRNKTINFEGTANYNEKITIEFNNKTKTTITDFNGNWKIAFDPMPAGGPFPLKIASNKKTIDINNVYVGEVWLASGQSNMDFKVQSMESAATVLKDSLNENIFLFSIDGKALSGQKFAEEELLTCNASNYFQSSGWQNTTTKNIENFSAVAYSFAYNLQKNLNIPVGIICNAIGGSPIQSWVSRETMEQTHTTVNLLNDTQLNPLVDSWVAERIKLNMEDVKNTNIKARHPYQPTLLFDAGIMPIKNYGIKGVIWYQGESNAEKPTLHSKLFKLLVKDWRFHFKNPELSFYFVQLSSIERPTWGTFRDSQRRLLEIPNTGMAVSLDVGNKTDVHPKKKWILGERLSKIALHKNYNFSKEFSGPLLDFVNVKGNKLQVYFKHAEALTTSNGKQVTDIFIANSDKIFVPAKTKLNNNILEVWSSEIKNPRYVKYGYTPFSNGNLINKHGLPASTFSNLVE
;
A
#
# COMPACT_ATOMS: atom_id res chain seq x y z
N MET A 1 1.03 66.89 86.62
CA MET A 1 2.38 66.68 87.17
C MET A 1 3.17 65.84 86.17
N ASN A 2 4.15 66.45 85.48
CA ASN A 2 5.32 65.87 84.80
C ASN A 2 5.12 64.81 83.68
N PHE A 3 5.87 64.74 82.58
CA PHE A 3 6.75 65.60 81.76
C PHE A 3 7.15 64.66 80.58
N ILE A 4 6.96 65.09 79.32
CA ILE A 4 7.80 64.87 78.10
C ILE A 4 8.43 63.47 77.80
N ARG A 5 8.19 62.90 76.59
CA ARG A 5 9.17 62.77 75.46
C ARG A 5 8.73 61.86 74.29
N PHE A 6 8.90 62.45 73.10
CA PHE A 6 8.89 61.89 71.74
C PHE A 6 9.78 60.64 71.59
N ASN A 7 9.37 59.70 70.74
CA ASN A 7 10.21 59.20 69.63
C ASN A 7 9.38 58.45 68.58
N LEU A 8 9.47 58.96 67.35
CA LEU A 8 9.08 58.28 66.11
C LEU A 8 9.91 56.99 65.95
N PHE A 9 9.26 55.86 65.69
CA PHE A 9 9.86 54.75 64.96
C PHE A 9 8.90 54.29 63.86
N PHE A 10 9.19 54.73 62.64
CA PHE A 10 8.68 54.14 61.41
C PHE A 10 9.36 52.77 61.26
N THR A 11 8.61 51.68 61.37
CA THR A 11 9.11 50.35 60.97
C THR A 11 8.63 50.06 59.56
N LEU A 12 9.54 50.24 58.61
CA LEU A 12 9.40 49.89 57.21
C LEU A 12 9.38 48.34 57.09
N VAL A 13 8.21 47.76 56.81
CA VAL A 13 8.11 46.34 56.44
C VAL A 13 8.54 46.22 54.97
N ILE A 14 9.80 45.84 54.75
CA ILE A 14 10.29 45.44 53.41
C ILE A 14 9.75 44.04 53.12
N ALA A 15 8.75 43.96 52.26
CA ALA A 15 8.34 42.70 51.64
C ALA A 15 9.42 42.28 50.63
N LEU A 16 10.32 41.40 51.05
CA LEU A 16 11.23 40.67 50.16
C LEU A 16 10.43 39.63 49.38
N SER A 17 9.90 40.02 48.23
CA SER A 17 9.46 39.11 47.19
C SER A 17 10.67 38.37 46.61
N PHE A 18 11.01 37.21 47.18
CA PHE A 18 11.87 36.25 46.52
C PHE A 18 11.14 35.72 45.28
N THR A 19 11.40 36.32 44.13
CA THR A 19 11.20 35.64 42.85
C THR A 19 12.23 34.52 42.78
N ALA A 20 11.83 33.31 43.16
CA ALA A 20 12.59 32.12 42.82
C ALA A 20 12.60 32.01 41.28
N ILE A 21 13.67 32.51 40.67
CA ILE A 21 14.00 32.17 39.29
C ILE A 21 14.38 30.69 39.33
N SER A 22 13.42 29.81 39.08
CA SER A 22 13.70 28.42 38.76
C SER A 22 14.53 28.41 37.49
N TYR A 23 15.85 28.30 37.61
CA TYR A 23 16.70 27.90 36.50
C TYR A 23 16.28 26.48 36.12
N THR A 24 15.46 26.36 35.07
CA THR A 24 15.14 25.05 34.50
C THR A 24 16.44 24.45 34.00
N GLN A 25 16.90 23.40 34.68
CA GLN A 25 18.09 22.65 34.27
C GLN A 25 17.90 22.19 32.83
N THR A 26 18.78 22.63 31.93
CA THR A 26 18.70 22.29 30.51
C THR A 26 18.80 20.77 30.34
N THR A 27 17.82 20.16 29.69
CA THR A 27 17.81 18.72 29.42
C THR A 27 18.83 18.42 28.32
N LYS A 28 19.79 17.54 28.60
CA LYS A 28 20.87 17.22 27.66
C LYS A 28 20.53 15.93 26.90
N VAL A 29 20.47 16.02 25.58
CA VAL A 29 20.16 14.89 24.69
C VAL A 29 21.42 14.52 23.90
N ALA A 30 21.92 13.30 24.08
CA ALA A 30 23.01 12.77 23.27
C ALA A 30 22.47 11.87 22.16
N CYS A 31 22.69 12.27 20.90
CA CYS A 31 22.39 11.45 19.74
C CYS A 31 23.63 10.63 19.37
N ILE A 32 23.62 9.34 19.72
CA ILE A 32 24.69 8.38 19.46
C ILE A 32 24.38 7.67 18.15
N GLY A 33 25.36 7.54 17.26
CA GLY A 33 25.13 6.76 16.05
C GLY A 33 26.24 6.79 15.03
N ASP A 34 25.90 6.31 13.85
CA ASP A 34 26.81 6.20 12.73
C ASP A 34 26.74 7.40 11.76
N SER A 35 26.91 7.15 10.46
CA SER A 35 26.84 8.13 9.39
C SER A 35 25.47 8.80 9.28
N VAL A 36 24.38 8.14 9.66
CA VAL A 36 23.05 8.74 9.63
C VAL A 36 22.90 9.79 10.73
N THR A 37 23.38 9.48 11.94
CA THR A 37 23.42 10.48 13.04
C THR A 37 24.41 11.60 12.74
N TYR A 38 25.55 11.27 12.14
CA TYR A 38 26.48 12.28 11.63
C TYR A 38 25.81 13.17 10.55
N GLY A 39 24.86 12.67 9.78
CA GLY A 39 24.30 13.42 8.64
C GLY A 39 25.28 13.44 7.45
N TYR A 40 25.90 12.30 7.17
CA TYR A 40 26.74 12.11 5.99
C TYR A 40 25.95 12.42 4.72
N GLY A 41 26.56 13.14 3.78
CA GLY A 41 25.91 13.55 2.52
C GLY A 41 24.94 14.73 2.63
N ILE A 42 24.54 15.15 3.83
CA ILE A 42 23.64 16.29 4.03
C ILE A 42 24.44 17.62 3.94
N LYS A 43 24.02 18.49 3.01
CA LYS A 43 24.56 19.85 2.90
C LYS A 43 24.22 20.66 4.16
N GLN A 44 25.18 21.42 4.69
CA GLN A 44 25.02 22.18 5.93
C GLN A 44 24.48 21.31 7.08
N ARG A 45 25.11 20.15 7.32
CA ARG A 45 24.68 19.17 8.34
C ARG A 45 24.50 19.74 9.75
N GLU A 46 25.21 20.80 10.11
CA GLU A 46 25.04 21.49 11.41
C GLU A 46 23.66 22.14 11.57
N GLU A 47 22.93 22.34 10.46
CA GLU A 47 21.54 22.81 10.43
C GLU A 47 20.57 21.70 10.03
N ASN A 48 21.00 20.80 9.12
CA ASN A 48 20.12 19.88 8.40
C ASN A 48 20.24 18.40 8.83
N SER A 49 21.19 18.02 9.69
CA SER A 49 21.22 16.66 10.27
C SER A 49 20.04 16.45 11.23
N TYR A 50 19.63 15.21 11.48
CA TYR A 50 18.49 14.98 12.38
C TYR A 50 18.73 15.52 13.80
N PRO A 51 19.94 15.45 14.41
CA PRO A 51 20.17 16.06 15.72
C PRO A 51 20.04 17.58 15.71
N ALA A 52 20.49 18.25 14.63
CA ALA A 52 20.34 19.69 14.47
C ALA A 52 18.86 20.10 14.31
N GLN A 53 18.11 19.38 13.48
CA GLN A 53 16.67 19.61 13.34
C GLN A 53 15.92 19.29 14.64
N LEU A 54 16.34 18.25 15.38
CA LEU A 54 15.78 17.92 16.69
C LEU A 54 16.00 19.04 17.71
N GLN A 55 17.18 19.68 17.72
CA GLN A 55 17.44 20.85 18.55
C GLN A 55 16.45 21.99 18.26
N GLN A 56 16.13 22.23 16.99
CA GLN A 56 15.14 23.24 16.59
C GLN A 56 13.74 22.90 17.10
N LEU A 57 13.33 21.62 17.02
CA LEU A 57 12.03 21.15 17.50
C LEU A 57 11.89 21.22 19.03
N LEU A 58 12.95 20.85 19.77
CA LEU A 58 12.95 20.83 21.23
C LEU A 58 13.11 22.23 21.86
N GLY A 59 13.76 23.15 21.16
CA GLY A 59 13.96 24.53 21.60
C GLY A 59 14.97 24.68 22.75
N ALA A 60 15.00 25.88 23.35
CA ALA A 60 16.07 26.32 24.25
C ALA A 60 16.15 25.58 25.61
N ASN A 61 15.11 24.85 25.99
CA ASN A 61 15.10 24.03 27.22
C ASN A 61 15.95 22.75 27.09
N TYR A 62 16.35 22.42 25.87
CA TYR A 62 17.16 21.25 25.56
C TYR A 62 18.48 21.65 24.94
N LYS A 63 19.51 20.85 25.20
CA LYS A 63 20.78 20.88 24.49
C LYS A 63 20.99 19.52 23.84
N VAL A 64 20.83 19.47 22.53
CA VAL A 64 21.05 18.27 21.71
C VAL A 64 22.47 18.29 21.19
N ALA A 65 23.18 17.17 21.34
CA ALA A 65 24.53 16.99 20.83
C ALA A 65 24.59 15.82 19.85
N ASN A 66 25.26 16.05 18.72
CA ASN A 66 25.49 15.06 17.68
C ASN A 66 26.80 14.31 17.96
N PHE A 67 26.70 13.05 18.37
CA PHE A 67 27.85 12.14 18.56
C PHE A 67 27.88 11.06 17.48
N GLY A 68 27.39 11.37 16.27
CA GLY A 68 27.47 10.48 15.13
C GLY A 68 28.90 10.30 14.63
N TYR A 69 29.26 9.09 14.19
CA TYR A 69 30.55 8.82 13.56
C TYR A 69 30.38 7.94 12.32
N SER A 70 30.68 8.50 11.15
CA SER A 70 30.43 7.83 9.87
C SER A 70 31.12 6.46 9.76
N GLY A 71 30.33 5.45 9.36
CA GLY A 71 30.77 4.07 9.19
C GLY A 71 30.91 3.27 10.49
N ALA A 72 30.56 3.83 11.65
CA ALA A 72 30.73 3.13 12.92
C ALA A 72 29.81 1.91 13.06
N THR A 73 30.34 0.84 13.66
CA THR A 73 29.62 -0.38 14.03
C THR A 73 29.28 -0.39 15.52
N MET A 74 28.17 -1.03 15.90
CA MET A 74 27.91 -1.41 17.30
C MET A 74 28.83 -2.55 17.76
N LEU A 75 29.25 -3.43 16.86
CA LEU A 75 30.17 -4.52 17.17
C LEU A 75 31.54 -3.98 17.60
N LYS A 76 32.06 -4.46 18.74
CA LYS A 76 33.42 -4.19 19.23
C LYS A 76 34.49 -4.77 18.31
N ASN A 77 34.20 -5.92 17.71
CA ASN A 77 35.08 -6.55 16.72
C ASN A 77 34.67 -6.25 15.27
N GLY A 78 33.74 -5.32 15.05
CA GLY A 78 33.41 -4.84 13.71
C GLY A 78 34.59 -4.10 13.06
N HIS A 79 34.52 -3.88 11.74
CA HIS A 79 35.58 -3.19 10.99
C HIS A 79 35.84 -1.75 11.46
N LYS A 80 34.87 -1.09 12.11
CA LYS A 80 34.99 0.29 12.60
C LYS A 80 34.19 0.49 13.90
N PRO A 81 34.64 -0.08 15.03
CA PRO A 81 33.89 -0.06 16.28
C PRO A 81 33.63 1.37 16.77
N TYR A 82 32.39 1.68 17.15
CA TYR A 82 32.04 2.97 17.76
C TYR A 82 32.77 3.19 19.10
N TRP A 83 33.02 2.09 19.82
CA TRP A 83 33.71 2.02 21.12
C TRP A 83 35.08 2.71 21.14
N ASP A 84 35.82 2.64 20.04
CA ASP A 84 37.17 3.19 19.95
C ASP A 84 37.19 4.67 19.52
N LYS A 85 36.02 5.29 19.33
CA LYS A 85 35.94 6.64 18.77
C LYS A 85 35.92 7.67 19.89
N GLU A 86 36.61 8.79 19.65
CA GLU A 86 36.62 9.93 20.57
C GLU A 86 35.20 10.44 20.90
N VAL A 87 34.26 10.33 19.95
CA VAL A 87 32.86 10.70 20.18
C VAL A 87 32.16 9.84 21.24
N PHE A 88 32.57 8.58 21.43
CA PHE A 88 32.02 7.72 22.49
C PHE A 88 32.40 8.26 23.87
N ILE A 89 33.65 8.66 24.06
CA ILE A 89 34.13 9.29 25.29
C ILE A 89 33.42 10.63 25.51
N LYS A 90 33.44 11.51 24.50
CA LYS A 90 32.80 12.84 24.57
C LYS A 90 31.30 12.77 24.86
N SER A 91 30.61 11.74 24.37
CA SER A 91 29.19 11.56 24.63
C SER A 91 28.87 11.24 26.09
N GLN A 92 29.81 10.61 26.81
CA GLN A 92 29.70 10.31 28.23
C GLN A 92 30.03 11.55 29.07
N GLU A 93 31.12 12.24 28.73
CA GLU A 93 31.54 13.51 29.36
C GLU A 93 30.50 14.63 29.21
N PHE A 94 29.64 14.53 28.20
CA PHE A 94 28.51 15.45 28.03
C PHE A 94 27.49 15.37 29.18
N GLU A 95 27.49 14.29 29.96
CA GLU A 95 26.52 13.99 31.03
C GLU A 95 25.07 14.14 30.57
N PRO A 96 24.65 13.43 29.51
CA PRO A 96 23.29 13.51 29.01
C PRO A 96 22.28 13.01 30.03
N THR A 97 21.05 13.53 29.97
CA THR A 97 19.89 13.01 30.70
C THR A 97 19.00 12.14 29.80
N ILE A 98 19.16 12.25 28.48
CA ILE A 98 18.49 11.41 27.47
C ILE A 98 19.52 10.96 26.44
N ILE A 99 19.49 9.68 26.08
CA ILE A 99 20.38 9.09 25.09
C ILE A 99 19.55 8.40 24.03
N ILE A 100 19.85 8.71 22.77
CA ILE A 100 19.28 8.07 21.58
C ILE A 100 20.38 7.26 20.92
N ILE A 101 20.25 5.92 20.89
CA ILE A 101 21.23 5.03 20.25
C ILE A 101 20.71 4.60 18.88
N HIS A 102 21.36 5.08 17.82
CA HIS A 102 21.10 4.72 16.44
C HIS A 102 22.38 4.14 15.80
N LEU A 103 22.69 2.90 16.18
CA LEU A 103 23.80 2.08 15.68
C LEU A 103 23.25 0.71 15.24
N GLY A 104 23.96 0.06 14.32
CA GLY A 104 23.55 -1.21 13.71
C GLY A 104 23.67 -1.20 12.18
N LEU A 105 23.56 -0.02 11.55
CA LEU A 105 23.42 0.08 10.09
C LEU A 105 24.69 -0.36 9.35
N ASN A 106 25.88 -0.15 9.91
CA ASN A 106 27.11 -0.66 9.30
C ASN A 106 27.40 -2.12 9.68
N ASP A 107 26.82 -2.61 10.76
CA ASP A 107 26.97 -3.99 11.23
C ASP A 107 26.39 -4.99 10.23
N GLN A 108 25.38 -4.60 9.43
CA GLN A 108 24.78 -5.45 8.39
C GLN A 108 25.74 -5.80 7.22
N GLY A 109 26.87 -5.09 7.11
CA GLY A 109 27.83 -5.25 6.02
C GLY A 109 28.49 -6.63 6.03
N ASN A 110 28.86 -7.12 4.84
CA ASN A 110 29.44 -8.46 4.63
C ASN A 110 30.81 -8.65 5.31
N ASN A 111 31.48 -7.57 5.67
CA ASN A 111 32.71 -7.56 6.44
C ASN A 111 32.50 -7.56 7.97
N ASN A 112 31.24 -7.56 8.45
CA ASN A 112 30.92 -7.54 9.88
C ASN A 112 29.98 -8.69 10.25
N TRP A 113 28.74 -8.66 9.76
CA TRP A 113 27.65 -9.52 10.23
C TRP A 113 28.00 -11.01 10.17
N PRO A 114 28.53 -11.55 9.05
CA PRO A 114 28.79 -12.99 8.96
C PRO A 114 29.79 -13.50 10.00
N GLN A 115 30.71 -12.66 10.46
CA GLN A 115 31.78 -13.04 11.39
C GLN A 115 31.41 -12.79 12.85
N HIS A 116 30.64 -11.74 13.13
CA HIS A 116 30.49 -11.21 14.50
C HIS A 116 29.04 -11.11 15.00
N LYS A 117 28.04 -11.58 14.25
CA LYS A 117 26.62 -11.44 14.63
C LYS A 117 26.23 -11.98 16.02
N GLU A 118 26.95 -12.99 16.52
CA GLU A 118 26.69 -13.58 17.85
C GLU A 118 27.11 -12.64 18.99
N GLU A 119 27.97 -11.66 18.71
CA GLU A 119 28.47 -10.68 19.69
C GLU A 119 27.56 -9.43 19.78
N PHE A 120 26.71 -9.21 18.76
CA PHE A 120 25.94 -7.97 18.61
C PHE A 120 25.04 -7.67 19.80
N GLU A 121 24.34 -8.68 20.33
CA GLU A 121 23.44 -8.49 21.46
C GLU A 121 24.20 -8.12 22.74
N SER A 122 25.28 -8.83 23.05
CA SER A 122 26.11 -8.52 24.22
C SER A 122 26.74 -7.15 24.13
N ASP A 123 27.27 -6.77 22.96
CA ASP A 123 27.86 -5.46 22.74
C ASP A 123 26.82 -4.35 22.88
N TYR A 124 25.63 -4.53 22.30
CA TYR A 124 24.56 -3.53 22.44
C TYR A 124 24.10 -3.38 23.90
N LEU A 125 23.97 -4.48 24.63
CA LEU A 125 23.62 -4.45 26.06
C LEU A 125 24.69 -3.75 26.91
N ASP A 126 25.97 -3.96 26.61
CA ASP A 126 27.09 -3.25 27.24
C ASP A 126 27.04 -1.74 26.97
N MET A 127 26.64 -1.34 25.76
CA MET A 127 26.51 0.08 25.39
C MET A 127 25.41 0.73 26.23
N ILE A 128 24.25 0.07 26.34
CA ILE A 128 23.14 0.51 27.18
C ILE A 128 23.58 0.60 28.66
N ALA A 129 24.29 -0.41 29.16
CA ALA A 129 24.76 -0.46 30.53
C ALA A 129 25.76 0.66 30.83
N THR A 130 26.71 0.92 29.93
CA THR A 130 27.70 2.01 30.05
C THR A 130 26.99 3.34 30.27
N TYR A 131 26.01 3.65 29.43
CA TYR A 131 25.27 4.89 29.51
C TYR A 131 24.35 5.00 30.73
N ARG A 132 23.67 3.92 31.13
CA ARG A 132 22.86 3.89 32.37
C ARG A 132 23.69 4.10 33.63
N ASN A 133 24.96 3.70 33.59
CA ASN A 133 25.86 3.81 34.72
C ASN A 133 26.44 5.22 34.91
N LEU A 134 26.28 6.13 33.94
CA LEU A 134 26.71 7.51 34.08
C LEU A 134 26.13 8.20 35.34
N PRO A 135 26.84 9.18 35.91
CA PRO A 135 26.36 9.94 37.07
C PRO A 135 25.01 10.62 36.84
N SER A 136 24.73 11.06 35.61
CA SER A 136 23.48 11.73 35.22
C SER A 136 22.25 10.81 35.15
N LYS A 137 22.44 9.47 35.23
CA LYS A 137 21.38 8.45 35.16
C LYS A 137 20.39 8.67 33.99
N PRO A 138 20.87 8.73 32.75
CA PRO A 138 20.04 9.05 31.60
C PRO A 138 18.98 8.00 31.31
N THR A 139 17.86 8.45 30.73
CA THR A 139 16.95 7.59 30.00
C THR A 139 17.62 7.17 28.69
N VAL A 140 17.75 5.86 28.46
CA VAL A 140 18.31 5.31 27.22
C VAL A 140 17.17 4.82 26.33
N ILE A 141 17.13 5.33 25.10
CA ILE A 141 16.18 4.94 24.05
C ILE A 141 16.99 4.42 22.88
N ILE A 142 16.59 3.30 22.30
CA ILE A 142 17.30 2.69 21.17
C ILE A 142 16.43 2.76 19.91
N CYS A 143 17.07 2.74 18.75
CA CYS A 143 16.38 2.89 17.47
C CYS A 143 16.45 1.60 16.65
N LYS A 144 15.32 1.21 16.06
CA LYS A 144 15.34 0.43 14.82
C LYS A 144 16.07 1.25 13.75
N MET A 145 16.78 0.57 12.86
CA MET A 145 17.62 1.22 11.87
C MET A 145 16.80 1.97 10.83
N THR A 146 17.37 3.03 10.26
CA THR A 146 16.84 3.59 9.01
C THR A 146 16.94 2.57 7.87
N PRO A 147 16.10 2.67 6.82
CA PRO A 147 16.13 1.72 5.71
C PRO A 147 17.46 1.62 4.96
N THR A 148 17.74 0.42 4.46
CA THR A 148 18.73 0.15 3.40
C THR A 148 17.98 -0.32 2.17
N PHE A 149 18.20 0.30 1.01
CA PHE A 149 17.44 0.04 -0.21
C PHE A 149 18.17 -0.86 -1.22
N SER A 150 17.37 -1.42 -2.12
CA SER A 150 17.74 -2.40 -3.15
C SER A 150 18.84 -1.97 -4.12
N GLY A 151 19.13 -0.68 -4.25
CA GLY A 151 20.21 -0.18 -5.09
C GLY A 151 21.61 -0.29 -4.45
N HIS A 152 21.71 -0.67 -3.18
CA HIS A 152 23.00 -0.88 -2.54
C HIS A 152 23.72 -2.12 -3.11
N HIS A 153 25.01 -2.01 -3.39
CA HIS A 153 25.78 -3.08 -4.08
C HIS A 153 25.82 -4.42 -3.32
N TRP A 154 25.82 -4.40 -1.98
CA TRP A 154 25.72 -5.63 -1.16
C TRP A 154 24.29 -6.12 -0.91
N PHE A 155 23.25 -5.44 -1.41
CA PHE A 155 21.86 -5.72 -1.03
C PHE A 155 21.46 -7.19 -1.26
N GLU A 156 21.76 -7.71 -2.45
CA GLU A 156 21.49 -9.11 -2.82
C GLU A 156 22.57 -10.10 -2.34
N GLU A 157 23.67 -9.63 -1.77
CA GLU A 157 24.79 -10.44 -1.26
C GLU A 157 24.63 -10.78 0.24
N GLY A 158 23.41 -10.77 0.76
CA GLY A 158 23.09 -11.10 2.16
C GLY A 158 22.79 -9.91 3.06
N MET A 159 23.10 -8.68 2.63
CA MET A 159 22.82 -7.47 3.43
C MET A 159 21.33 -7.32 3.75
N ARG A 160 20.43 -7.64 2.82
CA ARG A 160 18.97 -7.60 3.04
C ARG A 160 18.54 -8.52 4.20
N GLU A 161 19.10 -9.71 4.28
CA GLU A 161 18.82 -10.68 5.35
C GLU A 161 19.44 -10.23 6.67
N ASN A 162 20.70 -9.76 6.64
CA ASN A 162 21.40 -9.22 7.79
C ASN A 162 20.62 -8.04 8.41
N PHE A 163 20.11 -7.11 7.56
CA PHE A 163 19.27 -6.00 7.99
C PHE A 163 18.07 -6.47 8.81
N LYS A 164 17.35 -7.49 8.32
CA LYS A 164 16.17 -8.06 9.00
C LYS A 164 16.54 -8.73 10.33
N GLU A 165 17.66 -9.43 10.38
CA GLU A 165 18.17 -10.08 11.60
C GLU A 165 18.54 -9.03 12.66
N ILE A 166 19.30 -8.00 12.29
CA ILE A 166 19.66 -6.88 13.19
C ILE A 166 18.42 -6.18 13.73
N GLN A 167 17.46 -5.88 12.85
CA GLN A 167 16.19 -5.27 13.24
C GLN A 167 15.46 -6.09 14.32
N THR A 168 15.44 -7.41 14.17
CA THR A 168 14.83 -8.34 15.13
C THR A 168 15.63 -8.38 16.45
N LYS A 169 16.96 -8.41 16.38
CA LYS A 169 17.83 -8.37 17.55
C LYS A 169 17.67 -7.08 18.35
N ILE A 170 17.55 -5.92 17.70
CA ILE A 170 17.28 -4.64 18.38
C ILE A 170 15.97 -4.71 19.19
N GLU A 171 14.91 -5.29 18.63
CA GLU A 171 13.64 -5.47 19.36
C GLU A 171 13.77 -6.43 20.55
N GLN A 172 14.64 -7.43 20.47
CA GLN A 172 14.94 -8.34 21.58
C GLN A 172 15.79 -7.66 22.67
N ILE A 173 16.84 -6.94 22.27
CA ILE A 173 17.69 -6.14 23.16
C ILE A 173 16.84 -5.15 23.95
N ALA A 174 15.88 -4.48 23.31
CA ALA A 174 14.97 -3.56 23.97
C ALA A 174 14.19 -4.21 25.12
N LYS A 175 13.68 -5.42 24.89
CA LYS A 175 12.93 -6.20 25.89
C LYS A 175 13.85 -6.65 27.03
N ILE A 176 15.03 -7.17 26.71
CA ILE A 176 16.02 -7.65 27.70
C ILE A 176 16.50 -6.50 28.58
N ALA A 177 16.84 -5.37 27.97
CA ALA A 177 17.32 -4.20 28.67
C ALA A 177 16.19 -3.39 29.33
N ASN A 178 14.93 -3.64 29.01
CA ASN A 178 13.79 -2.81 29.42
C ASN A 178 14.02 -1.33 29.05
N VAL A 179 14.23 -1.06 27.75
CA VAL A 179 14.34 0.29 27.16
C VAL A 179 13.28 0.47 26.08
N ASP A 180 12.90 1.72 25.85
CA ASP A 180 12.00 2.06 24.76
C ASP A 180 12.68 2.00 23.39
N VAL A 181 11.89 1.72 22.35
CA VAL A 181 12.33 1.63 20.95
C VAL A 181 11.60 2.63 20.07
N ILE A 182 12.37 3.39 19.30
CA ILE A 182 11.88 4.22 18.20
C ILE A 182 11.95 3.41 16.90
N ASP A 183 10.85 3.30 16.17
CA ASP A 183 10.85 2.77 14.80
C ASP A 183 11.22 3.89 13.80
N LEU A 184 12.47 3.91 13.35
CA LEU A 184 12.94 4.79 12.27
C LEU A 184 12.82 4.16 10.88
N HIS A 185 12.51 2.86 10.78
CA HIS A 185 12.43 2.16 9.51
C HIS A 185 11.12 2.47 8.79
N GLU A 186 9.99 2.13 9.41
CA GLU A 186 8.65 2.22 8.81
C GLU A 186 8.32 3.60 8.21
N PRO A 187 8.56 4.74 8.90
CA PRO A 187 8.19 6.04 8.36
C PRO A 187 9.07 6.48 7.17
N LEU A 188 10.24 5.87 6.99
CA LEU A 188 11.19 6.21 5.92
C LEU A 188 11.15 5.23 4.76
N TYR A 189 10.74 3.98 4.98
CA TYR A 189 10.84 2.91 3.98
C TYR A 189 10.02 3.15 2.71
N ARG A 190 8.97 3.99 2.82
CA ARG A 190 8.12 4.41 1.71
C ARG A 190 8.66 5.61 0.93
N PHE A 191 9.84 6.11 1.30
CA PHE A 191 10.47 7.29 0.69
C PHE A 191 11.92 7.02 0.23
N PRO A 192 12.16 6.05 -0.68
CA PRO A 192 13.49 5.79 -1.25
C PRO A 192 14.12 7.02 -1.92
N GLU A 193 13.32 7.98 -2.38
CA GLU A 193 13.78 9.25 -2.95
C GLU A 193 14.55 10.13 -1.95
N TYR A 194 14.39 9.87 -0.65
CA TYR A 194 15.17 10.51 0.41
C TYR A 194 16.50 9.80 0.66
N PHE A 195 16.86 8.76 -0.10
CA PHE A 195 18.08 7.97 0.07
C PHE A 195 18.87 7.90 -1.25
N PRO A 196 19.54 9.00 -1.65
CA PRO A 196 20.17 9.11 -2.97
C PRO A 196 21.28 8.07 -3.22
N ASP A 197 21.86 7.49 -2.17
CA ASP A 197 22.86 6.43 -2.23
C ASP A 197 22.35 5.08 -1.69
N ASN A 198 21.03 4.96 -1.51
CA ASN A 198 20.33 3.80 -0.95
C ASN A 198 20.62 3.52 0.54
N LEU A 199 21.29 4.41 1.27
CA LEU A 199 21.65 4.21 2.68
C LEU A 199 21.49 5.44 3.56
N HIS A 200 21.88 6.63 3.09
CA HIS A 200 21.89 7.86 3.88
C HIS A 200 20.71 8.77 3.53
N PRO A 201 19.98 9.30 4.53
CA PRO A 201 18.85 10.17 4.28
C PRO A 201 19.27 11.58 3.81
N THR A 202 18.44 12.22 2.99
CA THR A 202 18.50 13.67 2.71
C THR A 202 18.04 14.49 3.92
N LYS A 203 18.01 15.83 3.79
CA LYS A 203 17.45 16.71 4.83
C LYS A 203 15.98 16.38 5.15
N GLU A 204 15.21 15.96 4.15
CA GLU A 204 13.80 15.54 4.30
C GLU A 204 13.68 14.22 5.07
N GLY A 205 14.53 13.24 4.77
CA GLY A 205 14.60 12.00 5.55
C GLY A 205 15.06 12.26 7.00
N ALA A 206 16.06 13.11 7.19
CA ALA A 206 16.52 13.53 8.51
C ALA A 206 15.44 14.25 9.33
N LYS A 207 14.53 14.99 8.66
CA LYS A 207 13.37 15.61 9.30
C LYS A 207 12.40 14.55 9.87
N ILE A 208 12.13 13.49 9.12
CA ILE A 208 11.27 12.40 9.61
C ILE A 208 11.90 11.73 10.84
N ILE A 209 13.23 11.53 10.85
CA ILE A 209 13.95 10.99 12.02
C ILE A 209 13.82 11.95 13.21
N SER A 210 14.03 13.25 13.01
CA SER A 210 13.96 14.25 14.09
C SER A 210 12.55 14.35 14.68
N GLU A 211 11.49 14.27 13.87
CA GLU A 211 10.10 14.24 14.33
C GLU A 211 9.79 12.99 15.16
N LYS A 212 10.29 11.82 14.75
CA LYS A 212 10.12 10.57 15.53
C LYS A 212 10.83 10.63 16.87
N VAL A 213 12.07 11.13 16.89
CA VAL A 213 12.85 11.29 18.13
C VAL A 213 12.25 12.37 19.02
N TYR A 214 11.76 13.47 18.45
CA TYR A 214 11.02 14.50 19.18
C TYR A 214 9.80 13.94 19.88
N GLY A 215 8.99 13.14 19.17
CA GLY A 215 7.81 12.49 19.75
C GLY A 215 8.17 11.57 20.91
N ALA A 216 9.23 10.76 20.75
CA ALA A 216 9.72 9.86 21.79
C ALA A 216 10.23 10.59 23.04
N ILE A 217 10.91 11.73 22.86
CA ILE A 217 11.43 12.53 23.98
C ILE A 217 10.31 13.27 24.72
N THR A 218 9.36 13.83 23.99
CA THR A 218 8.36 14.76 24.54
C THR A 218 7.00 14.11 24.84
N GLY A 219 6.76 12.91 24.32
CA GLY A 219 5.44 12.28 24.28
C GLY A 219 4.45 12.98 23.34
N ASN A 220 4.89 13.96 22.54
CA ASN A 220 4.02 14.75 21.67
C ASN A 220 4.01 14.22 20.23
N TYR A 221 2.90 13.62 19.82
CA TYR A 221 2.68 13.09 18.46
C TYR A 221 1.67 13.93 17.65
N GLY A 222 1.35 15.12 18.14
CA GLY A 222 0.48 16.08 17.47
C GLY A 222 -1.01 15.84 17.71
N SER A 223 -1.38 15.46 18.95
CA SER A 223 -2.77 15.23 19.40
C SER A 223 -3.51 14.08 18.70
N LEU A 224 -4.77 13.85 19.08
CA LEU A 224 -5.61 12.79 18.52
C LEU A 224 -5.81 12.94 17.00
N LYS A 225 -5.41 11.91 16.26
CA LYS A 225 -5.59 11.72 14.81
C LYS A 225 -6.16 10.33 14.53
N VAL A 226 -6.96 10.22 13.46
CA VAL A 226 -7.60 8.98 13.01
C VAL A 226 -7.22 8.69 11.54
N PRO A 227 -7.30 7.42 11.09
CA PRO A 227 -6.98 7.02 9.72
C PRO A 227 -7.84 7.69 8.64
N LEU A 228 -7.35 7.67 7.40
CA LEU A 228 -7.94 8.32 6.22
C LEU A 228 -9.42 7.99 6.00
N LEU A 229 -9.83 6.75 6.24
CA LEU A 229 -11.19 6.27 5.96
C LEU A 229 -12.20 6.57 7.08
N TYR A 230 -11.81 7.27 8.14
CA TYR A 230 -12.70 7.57 9.27
C TYR A 230 -13.37 8.92 9.01
N GLY A 231 -14.70 8.93 8.94
CA GLY A 231 -15.47 10.13 8.70
C GLY A 231 -16.96 9.84 8.58
N GLU A 232 -17.75 10.90 8.40
CA GLU A 232 -19.21 10.80 8.19
C GLU A 232 -19.55 9.84 7.05
N ASN A 233 -20.56 9.01 7.25
CA ASN A 233 -21.04 7.97 6.33
C ASN A 233 -20.05 6.82 6.07
N MET A 234 -19.03 6.65 6.91
CA MET A 234 -18.13 5.50 6.78
C MET A 234 -18.86 4.16 6.97
N VAL A 235 -18.40 3.14 6.24
CA VAL A 235 -18.93 1.77 6.34
C VAL A 235 -17.86 0.86 6.92
N LEU A 236 -18.17 0.20 8.02
CA LEU A 236 -17.35 -0.82 8.67
C LEU A 236 -17.75 -2.22 8.21
N GLN A 237 -16.78 -3.12 8.06
CA GLN A 237 -17.05 -4.49 7.63
C GLN A 237 -17.82 -5.28 8.70
N ARG A 238 -19.01 -5.77 8.35
CA ARG A 238 -19.86 -6.60 9.22
C ARG A 238 -19.26 -7.98 9.50
N ASN A 239 -19.73 -8.60 10.58
CA ASN A 239 -19.42 -9.98 10.98
C ASN A 239 -17.91 -10.26 11.15
N LYS A 240 -17.13 -9.20 11.41
CA LYS A 240 -15.71 -9.23 11.75
C LYS A 240 -15.48 -8.29 12.93
N THR A 241 -14.41 -8.52 13.68
CA THR A 241 -13.99 -7.62 14.76
C THR A 241 -13.81 -6.20 14.21
N ILE A 242 -14.49 -5.24 14.82
CA ILE A 242 -14.41 -3.83 14.43
C ILE A 242 -13.21 -3.24 15.18
N ASN A 243 -12.19 -2.86 14.45
CA ASN A 243 -10.98 -2.26 15.02
C ASN A 243 -11.00 -0.75 14.78
N PHE A 244 -10.92 0.01 15.86
CA PHE A 244 -10.61 1.43 15.80
C PHE A 244 -9.14 1.63 16.18
N GLU A 245 -8.44 2.48 15.44
CA GLU A 245 -7.04 2.80 15.67
C GLU A 245 -6.74 4.25 15.28
N GLY A 246 -5.58 4.75 15.69
CA GLY A 246 -5.10 6.08 15.36
C GLY A 246 -3.83 6.42 16.12
N THR A 247 -3.52 7.71 16.17
CA THR A 247 -2.39 8.22 16.96
C THR A 247 -2.84 9.33 17.91
N ALA A 248 -2.15 9.48 19.03
CA ALA A 248 -2.34 10.56 20.00
C ALA A 248 -1.05 10.76 20.79
N ASN A 249 -1.05 11.65 21.80
CA ASN A 249 0.15 11.81 22.62
C ASN A 249 0.39 10.57 23.49
N TYR A 250 1.64 10.33 23.86
CA TYR A 250 2.04 9.22 24.72
C TYR A 250 1.27 9.23 26.04
N ASN A 251 0.89 8.04 26.52
CA ASN A 251 0.20 7.84 27.78
C ASN A 251 -1.13 8.63 27.89
N GLU A 252 -1.72 8.97 26.74
CA GLU A 252 -3.02 9.63 26.69
C GLU A 252 -4.15 8.60 26.72
N LYS A 253 -5.15 8.82 27.58
CA LYS A 253 -6.35 7.99 27.62
C LYS A 253 -7.23 8.31 26.42
N ILE A 254 -7.52 7.29 25.62
CA ILE A 254 -8.46 7.34 24.51
C ILE A 254 -9.74 6.62 24.90
N THR A 255 -10.88 7.27 24.72
CA THR A 255 -12.23 6.74 24.97
C THR A 255 -12.97 6.66 23.66
N ILE A 256 -13.53 5.50 23.33
CA ILE A 256 -14.36 5.30 22.16
C ILE A 256 -15.76 4.88 22.60
N GLU A 257 -16.74 5.64 22.17
CA GLU A 257 -18.16 5.32 22.29
C GLU A 257 -18.67 4.96 20.90
N PHE A 258 -19.12 3.71 20.74
CA PHE A 258 -19.64 3.20 19.47
C PHE A 258 -20.82 2.28 19.74
N ASN A 259 -21.97 2.58 19.13
CA ASN A 259 -23.21 1.80 19.29
C ASN A 259 -23.54 1.50 20.76
N ASN A 260 -23.64 2.56 21.58
CA ASN A 260 -23.93 2.51 23.02
C ASN A 260 -22.95 1.69 23.88
N LYS A 261 -21.78 1.31 23.33
CA LYS A 261 -20.69 0.67 24.07
C LYS A 261 -19.53 1.64 24.20
N THR A 262 -18.99 1.75 25.41
CA THR A 262 -17.80 2.55 25.70
C THR A 262 -16.62 1.64 25.99
N LYS A 263 -15.48 1.88 25.35
CA LYS A 263 -14.21 1.22 25.67
C LYS A 263 -13.09 2.26 25.76
N THR A 264 -12.05 1.97 26.55
CA THR A 264 -10.91 2.86 26.71
C THR A 264 -9.59 2.14 26.46
N THR A 265 -8.60 2.87 25.94
CA THR A 265 -7.20 2.40 25.84
C THR A 265 -6.26 3.55 26.20
N ILE A 266 -4.98 3.24 26.34
CA ILE A 266 -3.91 4.22 26.49
C ILE A 266 -3.01 4.14 25.26
N THR A 267 -2.54 5.29 24.79
CA THR A 267 -1.58 5.39 23.70
C THR A 267 -0.20 4.85 24.11
N ASP A 268 0.41 4.04 23.24
CA ASP A 268 1.74 3.46 23.46
C ASP A 268 2.89 4.48 23.35
N PHE A 269 4.11 4.04 23.65
CA PHE A 269 5.33 4.86 23.58
C PHE A 269 5.51 5.54 22.23
N ASN A 270 5.02 4.95 21.14
CA ASN A 270 5.14 5.48 19.78
C ASN A 270 3.95 6.33 19.33
N GLY A 271 3.05 6.65 20.26
CA GLY A 271 1.88 7.48 19.98
C GLY A 271 0.73 6.72 19.32
N ASN A 272 0.75 5.38 19.26
CA ASN A 272 -0.32 4.60 18.64
C ASN A 272 -1.33 4.11 19.67
N TRP A 273 -2.60 4.02 19.26
CA TRP A 273 -3.64 3.37 20.05
C TRP A 273 -4.51 2.49 19.16
N LYS A 274 -5.05 1.42 19.75
CA LYS A 274 -5.97 0.51 19.08
C LYS A 274 -6.97 -0.06 20.07
N ILE A 275 -8.22 -0.24 19.62
CA ILE A 275 -9.27 -0.85 20.42
C ILE A 275 -10.21 -1.67 19.54
N ALA A 276 -10.64 -2.81 20.06
CA ALA A 276 -11.50 -3.75 19.34
C ALA A 276 -12.91 -3.78 19.92
N PHE A 277 -13.92 -3.76 19.04
CA PHE A 277 -15.33 -4.00 19.35
C PHE A 277 -15.77 -5.34 18.73
N ASP A 278 -16.80 -5.93 19.33
CA ASP A 278 -17.32 -7.24 18.92
C ASP A 278 -17.83 -7.18 17.47
N PRO A 279 -17.79 -8.29 16.73
CA PRO A 279 -18.45 -8.38 15.44
C PRO A 279 -19.93 -8.02 15.52
N MET A 280 -20.41 -7.26 14.54
CA MET A 280 -21.79 -6.83 14.46
C MET A 280 -22.42 -7.20 13.11
N PRO A 281 -23.75 -7.50 13.08
CA PRO A 281 -24.48 -7.60 11.82
C PRO A 281 -24.56 -6.23 11.13
N ALA A 282 -25.07 -6.23 9.90
CA ALA A 282 -25.27 -4.98 9.17
C ALA A 282 -26.31 -4.08 9.85
N GLY A 283 -26.13 -2.76 9.76
CA GLY A 283 -27.04 -1.76 10.33
C GLY A 283 -26.42 -0.37 10.37
N GLY A 284 -27.08 0.53 11.09
CA GLY A 284 -26.70 1.93 11.24
C GLY A 284 -27.79 2.88 10.71
N PRO A 285 -27.56 4.20 10.76
CA PRO A 285 -26.34 4.83 11.27
C PRO A 285 -26.18 4.66 12.79
N PHE A 286 -24.93 4.44 13.23
CA PHE A 286 -24.52 4.43 14.62
C PHE A 286 -23.63 5.64 14.90
N PRO A 287 -23.80 6.34 16.02
CA PRO A 287 -22.86 7.38 16.44
C PRO A 287 -21.54 6.75 16.88
N LEU A 288 -20.43 7.40 16.51
CA LEU A 288 -19.08 7.10 16.92
C LEU A 288 -18.43 8.36 17.48
N LYS A 289 -17.95 8.28 18.72
CA LYS A 289 -17.17 9.34 19.36
C LYS A 289 -15.82 8.80 19.78
N ILE A 290 -14.76 9.49 19.39
CA ILE A 290 -13.38 9.16 19.75
C ILE A 290 -12.82 10.37 20.49
N ALA A 291 -12.57 10.21 21.79
CA ALA A 291 -12.16 11.30 22.66
C ALA A 291 -10.79 11.01 23.30
N SER A 292 -9.98 12.04 23.33
CA SER A 292 -8.78 12.19 24.15
C SER A 292 -9.04 13.25 25.23
N ASN A 293 -8.08 13.52 26.11
CA ASN A 293 -8.26 14.55 27.14
C ASN A 293 -8.37 15.97 26.56
N LYS A 294 -7.85 16.19 25.33
CA LYS A 294 -7.76 17.52 24.70
C LYS A 294 -8.63 17.71 23.47
N LYS A 295 -9.06 16.62 22.84
CA LYS A 295 -9.75 16.63 21.54
C LYS A 295 -10.76 15.50 21.44
N THR A 296 -11.92 15.83 20.90
CA THR A 296 -13.00 14.89 20.57
C THR A 296 -13.22 14.90 19.07
N ILE A 297 -13.47 13.73 18.49
CA ILE A 297 -13.89 13.52 17.11
C ILE A 297 -15.24 12.82 17.17
N ASP A 298 -16.28 13.52 16.71
CA ASP A 298 -17.65 12.98 16.61
C ASP A 298 -17.96 12.66 15.14
N ILE A 299 -18.43 11.43 14.90
CA ILE A 299 -18.89 10.93 13.60
C ILE A 299 -20.30 10.39 13.82
N ASN A 300 -21.29 11.08 13.29
CA ASN A 300 -22.69 10.79 13.60
C ASN A 300 -23.23 9.59 12.82
N ASN A 301 -22.76 9.41 11.58
CA ASN A 301 -23.25 8.38 10.68
C ASN A 301 -22.18 7.33 10.39
N VAL A 302 -22.13 6.27 11.20
CA VAL A 302 -21.31 5.08 10.93
C VAL A 302 -22.21 3.90 10.60
N TYR A 303 -21.97 3.27 9.45
CA TYR A 303 -22.70 2.09 9.01
C TYR A 303 -21.86 0.84 9.23
N VAL A 304 -22.53 -0.29 9.48
CA VAL A 304 -21.91 -1.62 9.44
C VAL A 304 -22.51 -2.37 8.26
N GLY A 305 -21.68 -2.88 7.36
CA GLY A 305 -22.08 -3.37 6.05
C GLY A 305 -21.01 -4.20 5.35
N GLU A 306 -21.03 -4.21 4.02
CA GLU A 306 -19.92 -4.77 3.22
C GLU A 306 -19.01 -3.66 2.73
N VAL A 307 -17.70 -3.88 2.82
CA VAL A 307 -16.70 -2.93 2.32
C VAL A 307 -15.86 -3.59 1.25
N TRP A 308 -15.78 -2.98 0.07
CA TRP A 308 -14.98 -3.47 -1.05
C TRP A 308 -14.00 -2.42 -1.54
N LEU A 309 -12.87 -2.89 -2.07
CA LEU A 309 -11.86 -2.04 -2.70
C LEU A 309 -11.86 -2.27 -4.22
N ALA A 310 -12.05 -1.21 -5.00
CA ALA A 310 -11.87 -1.17 -6.43
C ALA A 310 -10.53 -0.54 -6.78
N SER A 311 -9.71 -1.26 -7.55
CA SER A 311 -8.36 -0.82 -7.89
C SER A 311 -7.94 -1.28 -9.29
N GLY A 312 -6.78 -0.82 -9.74
CA GLY A 312 -6.22 -1.08 -11.05
C GLY A 312 -5.92 0.21 -11.81
N GLN A 313 -6.28 0.25 -13.09
CA GLN A 313 -5.94 1.36 -13.98
C GLN A 313 -7.16 2.01 -14.64
N SER A 314 -6.96 2.63 -15.81
CA SER A 314 -7.93 3.50 -16.49
C SER A 314 -9.28 2.84 -16.77
N ASN A 315 -9.33 1.53 -16.97
CA ASN A 315 -10.60 0.82 -17.14
C ASN A 315 -11.39 0.63 -15.84
N MET A 316 -10.72 0.56 -14.68
CA MET A 316 -11.37 0.68 -13.37
C MET A 316 -11.73 2.15 -13.10
N ASP A 317 -10.85 3.10 -13.40
CA ASP A 317 -11.08 4.53 -13.17
C ASP A 317 -12.10 5.17 -14.14
N PHE A 318 -12.60 4.41 -15.12
CA PHE A 318 -13.53 4.91 -16.13
C PHE A 318 -14.82 5.43 -15.49
N LYS A 319 -15.12 6.72 -15.68
CA LYS A 319 -16.19 7.43 -14.96
C LYS A 319 -17.58 7.07 -15.46
N VAL A 320 -18.59 7.11 -14.57
CA VAL A 320 -20.00 6.83 -14.91
C VAL A 320 -20.50 7.73 -16.04
N GLN A 321 -20.17 9.03 -16.01
CA GLN A 321 -20.61 9.97 -17.04
C GLN A 321 -20.14 9.61 -18.46
N SER A 322 -19.03 8.88 -18.57
CA SER A 322 -18.39 8.57 -19.85
C SER A 322 -18.89 7.26 -20.48
N MET A 323 -19.68 6.47 -19.74
CA MET A 323 -20.12 5.15 -20.20
C MET A 323 -21.36 5.23 -21.09
N GLU A 324 -21.61 4.18 -21.88
CA GLU A 324 -22.71 4.16 -22.85
C GLU A 324 -24.09 4.37 -22.20
N SER A 325 -24.31 3.79 -21.02
CA SER A 325 -25.57 3.84 -20.28
C SER A 325 -25.62 4.95 -19.20
N ALA A 326 -24.80 5.99 -19.31
CA ALA A 326 -24.67 7.03 -18.29
C ALA A 326 -26.02 7.66 -17.88
N ALA A 327 -26.83 8.09 -18.85
CA ALA A 327 -28.11 8.76 -18.60
C ALA A 327 -29.08 7.90 -17.77
N THR A 328 -29.22 6.62 -18.12
CA THR A 328 -30.07 5.67 -17.38
C THR A 328 -29.53 5.41 -15.99
N VAL A 329 -28.22 5.19 -15.85
CA VAL A 329 -27.64 4.88 -14.53
C VAL A 329 -27.74 6.07 -13.58
N LEU A 330 -27.42 7.29 -14.04
CA LEU A 330 -27.48 8.49 -13.21
C LEU A 330 -28.91 8.83 -12.73
N LYS A 331 -29.92 8.33 -13.45
CA LYS A 331 -31.34 8.50 -13.11
C LYS A 331 -31.86 7.38 -12.23
N ASP A 332 -31.63 6.12 -12.61
CA ASP A 332 -32.41 4.98 -12.11
C ASP A 332 -31.68 4.16 -11.03
N SER A 333 -30.45 4.53 -10.66
CA SER A 333 -29.62 3.71 -9.75
C SER A 333 -29.28 4.36 -8.40
N LEU A 334 -29.72 5.59 -8.13
CA LEU A 334 -29.46 6.25 -6.84
C LEU A 334 -29.91 5.38 -5.66
N ASN A 335 -29.08 5.27 -4.61
CA ASN A 335 -29.30 4.35 -3.51
C ASN A 335 -28.64 4.83 -2.20
N GLU A 336 -29.46 5.23 -1.23
CA GLU A 336 -29.00 5.78 0.05
C GLU A 336 -28.16 4.81 0.92
N ASN A 337 -28.14 3.51 0.59
CA ASN A 337 -27.36 2.50 1.29
C ASN A 337 -26.03 2.15 0.58
N ILE A 338 -25.60 2.98 -0.39
CA ILE A 338 -24.30 2.85 -1.04
C ILE A 338 -23.45 4.07 -0.72
N PHE A 339 -22.23 3.82 -0.26
CA PHE A 339 -21.29 4.85 0.17
C PHE A 339 -20.01 4.75 -0.66
N LEU A 340 -19.65 5.86 -1.29
CA LEU A 340 -18.53 5.95 -2.24
C LEU A 340 -17.34 6.62 -1.54
N PHE A 341 -16.14 6.08 -1.70
CA PHE A 341 -14.90 6.73 -1.27
C PHE A 341 -13.90 6.73 -2.42
N SER A 342 -13.63 7.88 -3.01
CA SER A 342 -12.64 8.04 -4.08
C SER A 342 -11.29 8.43 -3.51
N ILE A 343 -10.22 7.83 -4.03
CA ILE A 343 -8.82 8.14 -3.77
C ILE A 343 -8.19 8.43 -5.13
N ASP A 344 -8.24 9.69 -5.57
CA ASP A 344 -7.86 10.12 -6.90
C ASP A 344 -6.42 10.66 -6.94
N GLY A 345 -5.67 10.34 -8.00
CA GLY A 345 -4.31 10.86 -8.19
C GLY A 345 -4.31 12.35 -8.52
N LYS A 346 -3.37 13.12 -7.95
CA LYS A 346 -3.24 14.57 -8.21
C LYS A 346 -2.47 14.89 -9.49
N ALA A 347 -1.61 13.99 -9.95
CA ALA A 347 -0.88 14.11 -11.22
C ALA A 347 -1.31 12.96 -12.14
N LEU A 348 -2.11 13.30 -13.15
CA LEU A 348 -2.72 12.36 -14.10
C LEU A 348 -2.85 13.01 -15.47
N SER A 349 -1.77 13.01 -16.24
CA SER A 349 -1.83 13.64 -17.55
C SER A 349 -1.00 12.93 -18.62
N GLY A 350 -1.54 12.96 -19.84
CA GLY A 350 -0.88 12.46 -21.05
C GLY A 350 0.23 13.40 -21.56
N GLN A 351 0.68 14.33 -20.73
CA GLN A 351 1.62 15.41 -21.04
C GLN A 351 2.68 15.51 -19.95
N LYS A 352 3.71 16.31 -20.19
CA LYS A 352 4.72 16.62 -19.20
C LYS A 352 4.14 17.17 -17.90
N PHE A 353 4.67 16.76 -16.75
CA PHE A 353 4.22 17.28 -15.46
C PHE A 353 4.73 18.70 -15.20
N ALA A 354 3.84 19.55 -14.73
CA ALA A 354 4.19 20.86 -14.17
C ALA A 354 4.93 20.71 -12.83
N GLU A 355 5.56 21.78 -12.37
CA GLU A 355 6.29 21.78 -11.10
C GLU A 355 5.36 21.46 -9.92
N GLU A 356 4.14 21.99 -9.90
CA GLU A 356 3.14 21.65 -8.87
C GLU A 356 2.76 20.16 -8.87
N GLU A 357 2.69 19.50 -10.03
CA GLU A 357 2.39 18.07 -10.14
C GLU A 357 3.56 17.24 -9.60
N LEU A 358 4.80 17.61 -9.94
CA LEU A 358 6.02 16.94 -9.45
C LEU A 358 6.11 17.00 -7.91
N LEU A 359 5.70 18.10 -7.28
CA LEU A 359 5.67 18.23 -5.81
C LEU A 359 4.68 17.26 -5.14
N THR A 360 3.65 16.81 -5.86
CA THR A 360 2.69 15.81 -5.34
C THR A 360 3.15 14.37 -5.56
N CYS A 361 4.11 14.13 -6.45
CA CYS A 361 4.58 12.82 -6.86
C CYS A 361 5.46 12.13 -5.79
N ASN A 362 4.89 11.80 -4.64
CA ASN A 362 5.52 11.06 -3.55
C ASN A 362 4.46 10.31 -2.70
N ALA A 363 4.93 9.42 -1.83
CA ALA A 363 4.04 8.51 -1.08
C ALA A 363 3.08 9.20 -0.10
N SER A 364 3.36 10.43 0.35
CA SER A 364 2.50 11.13 1.32
C SER A 364 1.50 12.08 0.67
N ASN A 365 1.72 12.51 -0.58
CA ASN A 365 0.94 13.57 -1.19
C ASN A 365 0.31 13.23 -2.55
N TYR A 366 0.60 12.06 -3.15
CA TYR A 366 0.14 11.75 -4.51
C TYR A 366 -1.39 11.69 -4.65
N PHE A 367 -2.08 11.15 -3.64
CA PHE A 367 -3.53 10.99 -3.67
C PHE A 367 -4.26 12.13 -2.94
N GLN A 368 -5.49 12.40 -3.37
CA GLN A 368 -6.51 13.13 -2.64
C GLN A 368 -7.74 12.24 -2.43
N SER A 369 -8.48 12.46 -1.34
CA SER A 369 -9.67 11.67 -1.02
C SER A 369 -10.95 12.51 -1.05
N SER A 370 -12.05 11.91 -1.50
CA SER A 370 -13.38 12.54 -1.48
C SER A 370 -14.05 12.58 -0.10
N GLY A 371 -13.54 11.82 0.87
CA GLY A 371 -14.33 11.37 2.02
C GLY A 371 -15.41 10.37 1.60
N TRP A 372 -16.18 9.83 2.56
CA TRP A 372 -17.33 8.99 2.25
C TRP A 372 -18.50 9.83 1.77
N GLN A 373 -19.07 9.46 0.63
CA GLN A 373 -20.13 10.20 -0.06
C GLN A 373 -21.34 9.32 -0.33
N ASN A 374 -22.54 9.88 -0.17
CA ASN A 374 -23.79 9.24 -0.62
C ASN A 374 -23.90 9.27 -2.14
N THR A 375 -24.76 8.41 -2.69
CA THR A 375 -25.09 8.39 -4.12
C THR A 375 -26.00 9.56 -4.52
N THR A 376 -25.39 10.67 -4.93
CA THR A 376 -26.09 11.72 -5.68
C THR A 376 -25.65 11.66 -7.15
N THR A 377 -26.42 12.24 -8.07
CA THR A 377 -26.03 12.35 -9.48
C THR A 377 -24.61 12.91 -9.62
N LYS A 378 -24.30 14.01 -8.92
CA LYS A 378 -22.99 14.66 -8.92
C LYS A 378 -21.85 13.76 -8.41
N ASN A 379 -22.09 13.00 -7.34
CA ASN A 379 -21.04 12.15 -6.78
C ASN A 379 -20.80 10.92 -7.67
N ILE A 380 -21.85 10.36 -8.25
CA ILE A 380 -21.77 9.15 -9.08
C ILE A 380 -21.16 9.46 -10.44
N GLU A 381 -21.50 10.58 -11.08
CA GLU A 381 -21.05 10.91 -12.45
C GLU A 381 -19.51 10.85 -12.60
N ASN A 382 -18.79 11.25 -11.54
CA ASN A 382 -17.34 11.28 -11.45
C ASN A 382 -16.74 10.10 -10.66
N PHE A 383 -17.53 9.08 -10.34
CA PHE A 383 -17.05 7.85 -9.72
C PHE A 383 -16.82 6.75 -10.77
N SER A 384 -16.07 5.70 -10.40
CA SER A 384 -15.84 4.54 -11.27
C SER A 384 -17.15 3.84 -11.64
N ALA A 385 -17.38 3.71 -12.95
CA ALA A 385 -18.56 3.03 -13.51
C ALA A 385 -18.61 1.53 -13.15
N VAL A 386 -17.45 0.87 -13.13
CA VAL A 386 -17.34 -0.55 -12.78
C VAL A 386 -17.56 -0.75 -11.29
N ALA A 387 -16.90 0.07 -10.45
CA ALA A 387 -17.03 -0.02 -9.00
C ALA A 387 -18.45 0.29 -8.52
N TYR A 388 -19.08 1.31 -9.12
CA TYR A 388 -20.45 1.67 -8.78
C TYR A 388 -21.46 0.59 -9.21
N SER A 389 -21.35 0.07 -10.43
CA SER A 389 -22.19 -1.04 -10.88
C SER A 389 -22.06 -2.27 -9.97
N PHE A 390 -20.82 -2.59 -9.55
CA PHE A 390 -20.58 -3.67 -8.60
C PHE A 390 -21.28 -3.44 -7.26
N ALA A 391 -21.09 -2.26 -6.65
CA ALA A 391 -21.71 -1.91 -5.38
C ALA A 391 -23.24 -1.90 -5.46
N TYR A 392 -23.81 -1.34 -6.54
CA TYR A 392 -25.24 -1.32 -6.78
C TYR A 392 -25.85 -2.73 -6.85
N ASN A 393 -25.23 -3.63 -7.60
CA ASN A 393 -25.73 -4.99 -7.72
C ASN A 393 -25.56 -5.79 -6.42
N LEU A 394 -24.50 -5.56 -5.64
CA LEU A 394 -24.37 -6.14 -4.30
C LEU A 394 -25.46 -5.63 -3.36
N GLN A 395 -25.63 -4.32 -3.24
CA GLN A 395 -26.63 -3.70 -2.37
C GLN A 395 -28.03 -4.22 -2.73
N LYS A 396 -28.38 -4.26 -4.02
CA LYS A 396 -29.67 -4.74 -4.51
C LYS A 396 -30.00 -6.18 -4.09
N ASN A 397 -28.99 -7.05 -3.99
CA ASN A 397 -29.20 -8.46 -3.64
C ASN A 397 -29.05 -8.73 -2.14
N LEU A 398 -28.20 -7.97 -1.43
CA LEU A 398 -27.94 -8.18 -0.01
C LEU A 398 -28.82 -7.34 0.92
N ASN A 399 -29.37 -6.23 0.41
CA ASN A 399 -30.22 -5.26 1.11
C ASN A 399 -29.61 -4.76 2.43
N ILE A 400 -28.35 -4.34 2.40
CA ILE A 400 -27.58 -3.81 3.53
C ILE A 400 -26.68 -2.65 3.07
N PRO A 401 -26.09 -1.85 3.98
CA PRO A 401 -25.08 -0.86 3.62
C PRO A 401 -23.90 -1.46 2.85
N VAL A 402 -23.48 -0.80 1.78
CA VAL A 402 -22.31 -1.19 0.96
C VAL A 402 -21.38 0.01 0.80
N GLY A 403 -20.16 -0.10 1.31
CA GLY A 403 -19.07 0.83 1.06
C GLY A 403 -18.18 0.35 -0.08
N ILE A 404 -17.87 1.23 -1.03
CA ILE A 404 -16.93 0.95 -2.12
C ILE A 404 -15.85 2.04 -2.17
N ILE A 405 -14.60 1.61 -1.97
CA ILE A 405 -13.42 2.47 -2.07
C ILE A 405 -12.85 2.32 -3.49
N CYS A 406 -12.49 3.40 -4.17
CA CYS A 406 -11.86 3.35 -5.49
C CYS A 406 -10.54 4.12 -5.48
N ASN A 407 -9.42 3.48 -5.83
CA ASN A 407 -8.11 4.12 -5.92
C ASN A 407 -7.39 3.89 -7.26
N ALA A 408 -8.12 3.59 -8.33
CA ALA A 408 -7.52 3.23 -9.61
C ALA A 408 -6.76 4.39 -10.29
N ILE A 409 -5.61 4.10 -10.91
CA ILE A 409 -4.76 5.10 -11.59
C ILE A 409 -4.53 4.73 -13.05
N GLY A 410 -5.00 5.60 -13.95
CA GLY A 410 -4.88 5.45 -15.39
C GLY A 410 -3.46 5.08 -15.84
N GLY A 411 -3.35 4.00 -16.64
CA GLY A 411 -2.09 3.51 -17.21
C GLY A 411 -1.07 2.91 -16.23
N SER A 412 -1.39 2.83 -14.94
CA SER A 412 -0.47 2.23 -13.95
C SER A 412 -0.19 0.74 -14.25
N PRO A 413 1.09 0.33 -14.26
CA PRO A 413 1.46 -1.06 -14.37
C PRO A 413 1.37 -1.76 -13.00
N ILE A 414 1.26 -3.09 -13.00
CA ILE A 414 1.00 -3.86 -11.78
C ILE A 414 2.07 -3.70 -10.69
N GLN A 415 3.34 -3.53 -11.07
CA GLN A 415 4.45 -3.36 -10.13
C GLN A 415 4.36 -2.08 -9.29
N SER A 416 3.61 -1.06 -9.73
CA SER A 416 3.32 0.13 -8.91
C SER A 416 2.51 -0.18 -7.66
N TRP A 417 1.77 -1.30 -7.69
CA TRP A 417 0.79 -1.72 -6.69
C TRP A 417 1.27 -2.86 -5.79
N VAL A 418 2.53 -3.26 -5.89
CA VAL A 418 3.16 -4.27 -5.01
C VAL A 418 4.04 -3.55 -4.00
N SER A 419 4.03 -3.98 -2.74
CA SER A 419 4.87 -3.42 -1.69
C SER A 419 6.36 -3.56 -2.01
N ARG A 420 7.16 -2.62 -1.47
CA ARG A 420 8.62 -2.68 -1.59
C ARG A 420 9.21 -3.93 -0.97
N GLU A 421 8.76 -4.29 0.23
CA GLU A 421 9.20 -5.49 0.93
C GLU A 421 9.08 -6.74 0.05
N THR A 422 7.97 -6.86 -0.67
CA THR A 422 7.70 -7.99 -1.56
C THR A 422 8.51 -7.90 -2.85
N MET A 423 8.69 -6.71 -3.42
CA MET A 423 9.52 -6.51 -4.62
C MET A 423 11.02 -6.70 -4.34
N GLU A 424 11.48 -6.58 -3.10
CA GLU A 424 12.88 -6.76 -2.71
C GLU A 424 13.29 -8.22 -2.50
N GLN A 425 12.43 -9.20 -2.82
CA GLN A 425 12.67 -10.63 -2.52
C GLN A 425 13.39 -11.41 -3.61
N THR A 426 13.34 -10.99 -4.87
CA THR A 426 13.93 -11.73 -6.00
C THR A 426 14.74 -10.82 -6.90
N HIS A 427 15.80 -11.35 -7.53
CA HIS A 427 16.64 -10.58 -8.44
C HIS A 427 15.84 -9.89 -9.56
N THR A 428 14.86 -10.58 -10.14
CA THR A 428 14.00 -10.01 -11.18
C THR A 428 13.22 -8.78 -10.70
N THR A 429 12.68 -8.81 -9.47
CA THR A 429 11.89 -7.70 -8.92
C THR A 429 12.76 -6.60 -8.32
N VAL A 430 13.95 -6.93 -7.79
CA VAL A 430 14.99 -5.96 -7.39
C VAL A 430 15.49 -5.17 -8.60
N ASN A 431 15.76 -5.85 -9.72
CA ASN A 431 16.17 -5.22 -10.95
C ASN A 431 15.11 -4.21 -11.46
N LEU A 432 13.81 -4.55 -11.35
CA LEU A 432 12.70 -3.63 -11.65
C LEU A 432 12.65 -2.41 -10.71
N LEU A 433 13.01 -2.56 -9.43
CA LEU A 433 13.06 -1.44 -8.48
C LEU A 433 14.17 -0.44 -8.81
N ASN A 434 15.32 -0.97 -9.25
CA ASN A 434 16.53 -0.18 -9.44
C ASN A 434 16.57 0.57 -10.79
N ASP A 435 15.88 0.06 -11.80
CA ASP A 435 15.77 0.72 -13.10
C ASP A 435 14.36 0.53 -13.67
N THR A 436 13.67 1.64 -13.93
CA THR A 436 12.31 1.66 -14.46
C THR A 436 12.23 2.30 -15.85
N GLN A 437 13.34 2.81 -16.38
CA GLN A 437 13.37 3.55 -17.64
C GLN A 437 14.06 2.75 -18.74
N LEU A 438 15.18 2.09 -18.45
CA LEU A 438 15.94 1.30 -19.43
C LEU A 438 15.75 -0.21 -19.24
N ASN A 439 15.00 -0.60 -18.22
CA ASN A 439 14.80 -2.00 -17.88
C ASN A 439 13.95 -2.71 -18.95
N PRO A 440 14.45 -3.80 -19.57
CA PRO A 440 13.76 -4.52 -20.64
C PRO A 440 12.49 -5.25 -20.19
N LEU A 441 12.25 -5.33 -18.88
CA LEU A 441 11.05 -5.90 -18.27
C LEU A 441 9.90 -4.90 -18.16
N VAL A 442 10.14 -3.61 -18.39
CA VAL A 442 9.11 -2.57 -18.42
C VAL A 442 8.57 -2.43 -19.84
N ASP A 443 7.25 -2.40 -20.01
CA ASP A 443 6.60 -2.15 -21.31
C ASP A 443 7.02 -0.78 -21.86
N SER A 444 7.29 -0.71 -23.17
CA SER A 444 7.89 0.49 -23.79
C SER A 444 7.05 1.75 -23.56
N TRP A 445 5.72 1.61 -23.66
CA TRP A 445 4.78 2.71 -23.42
C TRP A 445 4.88 3.27 -22.00
N VAL A 446 5.12 2.42 -20.99
CA VAL A 446 5.26 2.84 -19.59
C VAL A 446 6.56 3.63 -19.41
N ALA A 447 7.67 3.14 -19.97
CA ALA A 447 8.97 3.82 -19.90
C ALA A 447 8.94 5.18 -20.61
N GLU A 448 8.36 5.25 -21.82
CA GLU A 448 8.17 6.50 -22.56
C GLU A 448 7.28 7.48 -21.83
N ARG A 449 6.22 7.00 -21.17
CA ARG A 449 5.32 7.84 -20.38
C ARG A 449 6.05 8.45 -19.18
N ILE A 450 6.80 7.65 -18.42
CA ILE A 450 7.65 8.14 -17.33
C ILE A 450 8.62 9.21 -17.85
N LYS A 451 9.30 8.95 -18.97
CA LYS A 451 10.25 9.89 -19.57
C LYS A 451 9.59 11.22 -19.94
N LEU A 452 8.41 11.19 -20.57
CA LEU A 452 7.66 12.38 -20.94
C LEU A 452 7.17 13.15 -19.72
N ASN A 453 6.52 12.48 -18.77
CA ASN A 453 5.96 13.10 -17.59
C ASN A 453 7.05 13.75 -16.73
N MET A 454 8.22 13.12 -16.62
CA MET A 454 9.32 13.53 -15.75
C MET A 454 10.41 14.36 -16.48
N GLU A 455 10.18 14.80 -17.72
CA GLU A 455 11.24 15.41 -18.56
C GLU A 455 11.98 16.57 -17.88
N ASP A 456 11.26 17.44 -17.16
CA ASP A 456 11.83 18.61 -16.48
C ASP A 456 12.33 18.34 -15.07
N VAL A 457 12.11 17.14 -14.50
CA VAL A 457 12.50 16.88 -13.11
C VAL A 457 13.99 17.16 -12.88
N LYS A 458 14.84 16.83 -13.86
CA LYS A 458 16.29 17.07 -13.84
C LYS A 458 16.70 18.54 -13.79
N ASN A 459 15.81 19.44 -14.24
CA ASN A 459 16.02 20.89 -14.24
C ASN A 459 15.53 21.54 -12.93
N THR A 460 14.93 20.76 -12.03
CA THR A 460 14.41 21.20 -10.75
C THR A 460 15.21 20.58 -9.59
N ASN A 461 14.97 21.06 -8.36
CA ASN A 461 15.49 20.43 -7.15
C ASN A 461 14.50 19.42 -6.53
N ILE A 462 13.42 19.05 -7.25
CA ILE A 462 12.34 18.21 -6.72
C ILE A 462 12.73 16.73 -6.81
N LYS A 463 12.54 16.01 -5.70
CA LYS A 463 12.67 14.55 -5.63
C LYS A 463 11.28 13.92 -5.80
N ALA A 464 10.88 13.75 -7.06
CA ALA A 464 9.60 13.16 -7.42
C ALA A 464 9.74 11.69 -7.83
N ARG A 465 8.74 10.87 -7.46
CA ARG A 465 8.53 9.50 -7.92
C ARG A 465 7.31 9.44 -8.82
N HIS A 466 7.46 8.87 -10.00
CA HIS A 466 6.36 8.77 -10.96
C HIS A 466 5.36 7.66 -10.55
N PRO A 467 4.03 7.81 -10.71
CA PRO A 467 3.02 6.79 -10.36
C PRO A 467 3.25 5.41 -10.99
N TYR A 468 3.97 5.35 -12.11
CA TYR A 468 4.28 4.09 -12.80
C TYR A 468 5.57 3.43 -12.34
N GLN A 469 6.34 4.10 -11.48
CA GLN A 469 7.48 3.44 -10.83
C GLN A 469 6.95 2.42 -9.83
N PRO A 470 7.65 1.27 -9.65
CA PRO A 470 7.23 0.26 -8.72
C PRO A 470 7.01 0.83 -7.32
N THR A 471 6.09 0.21 -6.58
CA THR A 471 5.78 0.49 -5.17
C THR A 471 5.08 1.81 -4.87
N LEU A 472 5.16 2.85 -5.73
CA LEU A 472 4.63 4.18 -5.36
C LEU A 472 3.12 4.17 -5.09
N LEU A 473 2.32 3.46 -5.88
CA LEU A 473 0.86 3.45 -5.70
C LEU A 473 0.43 2.53 -4.56
N PHE A 474 1.19 1.48 -4.29
CA PHE A 474 1.05 0.71 -3.05
C PHE A 474 1.31 1.60 -1.84
N ASP A 475 2.45 2.29 -1.84
CA ASP A 475 2.84 3.20 -0.79
C ASP A 475 1.76 4.27 -0.63
N ALA A 476 1.42 5.03 -1.65
CA ALA A 476 0.49 6.15 -1.51
C ALA A 476 -0.98 5.73 -1.29
N GLY A 477 -1.42 4.61 -1.86
CA GLY A 477 -2.85 4.28 -2.00
C GLY A 477 -3.34 3.04 -1.26
N ILE A 478 -2.45 2.14 -0.84
CA ILE A 478 -2.81 0.89 -0.13
C ILE A 478 -2.36 0.94 1.33
N MET A 479 -1.12 1.35 1.57
CA MET A 479 -0.59 1.44 2.92
C MET A 479 -1.43 2.29 3.90
N PRO A 480 -1.99 3.46 3.51
CA PRO A 480 -2.84 4.25 4.41
C PRO A 480 -4.16 3.57 4.79
N ILE A 481 -4.59 2.55 4.05
CA ILE A 481 -5.87 1.85 4.26
C ILE A 481 -5.72 0.39 4.66
N LYS A 482 -4.50 -0.13 4.82
CA LYS A 482 -4.22 -1.57 5.04
C LYS A 482 -4.90 -2.18 6.26
N ASN A 483 -5.18 -1.38 7.30
CA ASN A 483 -5.82 -1.84 8.53
C ASN A 483 -7.34 -1.70 8.50
N TYR A 484 -7.91 -1.15 7.42
CA TYR A 484 -9.36 -1.05 7.26
C TYR A 484 -9.94 -2.40 6.83
N GLY A 485 -11.01 -2.83 7.50
CA GLY A 485 -11.67 -4.10 7.18
C GLY A 485 -12.33 -4.04 5.82
N ILE A 486 -11.90 -4.90 4.89
CA ILE A 486 -12.52 -5.09 3.57
C ILE A 486 -12.88 -6.56 3.35
N LYS A 487 -13.97 -6.81 2.63
CA LYS A 487 -14.41 -8.16 2.22
C LYS A 487 -13.60 -8.71 1.05
N GLY A 488 -13.22 -7.85 0.12
CA GLY A 488 -12.50 -8.23 -1.09
C GLY A 488 -12.14 -7.05 -1.98
N VAL A 489 -11.45 -7.39 -3.06
CA VAL A 489 -10.92 -6.47 -4.07
C VAL A 489 -11.56 -6.79 -5.41
N ILE A 490 -11.99 -5.75 -6.15
CA ILE A 490 -12.23 -5.83 -7.58
C ILE A 490 -11.12 -5.11 -8.33
N TRP A 491 -10.59 -5.74 -9.38
CA TRP A 491 -9.36 -5.33 -10.05
C TRP A 491 -9.54 -5.27 -11.57
N TYR A 492 -9.22 -4.15 -12.19
CA TYR A 492 -9.24 -4.02 -13.65
C TYR A 492 -7.96 -3.34 -14.15
N GLN A 493 -7.00 -4.17 -14.55
CA GLN A 493 -5.68 -3.77 -15.02
C GLN A 493 -5.06 -4.87 -15.89
N GLY A 494 -4.13 -4.46 -16.75
CA GLY A 494 -3.24 -5.35 -17.48
C GLY A 494 -2.69 -4.71 -18.76
N GLU A 495 -3.33 -3.66 -19.27
CA GLU A 495 -2.99 -3.04 -20.54
C GLU A 495 -1.55 -2.52 -20.58
N SER A 496 -1.04 -2.03 -19.45
CA SER A 496 0.33 -1.52 -19.28
C SER A 496 1.38 -2.62 -18.96
N ASN A 497 0.97 -3.89 -19.06
CA ASN A 497 1.86 -5.06 -18.92
C ASN A 497 1.63 -6.10 -20.03
N ALA A 498 0.85 -5.73 -21.06
CA ALA A 498 0.37 -6.64 -22.09
C ALA A 498 1.49 -7.15 -23.02
N GLU A 499 2.65 -6.49 -23.03
CA GLU A 499 3.84 -6.93 -23.76
C GLU A 499 4.59 -8.06 -23.02
N LYS A 500 4.36 -8.23 -21.72
CA LYS A 500 5.10 -9.16 -20.85
C LYS A 500 4.16 -10.10 -20.07
N PRO A 501 3.36 -10.96 -20.73
CA PRO A 501 2.33 -11.79 -20.08
C PRO A 501 2.88 -12.73 -18.99
N THR A 502 4.08 -13.30 -19.17
CA THR A 502 4.72 -14.18 -18.18
C THR A 502 5.12 -13.40 -16.92
N LEU A 503 5.69 -12.20 -17.09
CA LEU A 503 6.05 -11.33 -15.96
C LEU A 503 4.80 -10.84 -15.24
N HIS A 504 3.80 -10.37 -15.98
CA HIS A 504 2.51 -9.97 -15.41
C HIS A 504 1.91 -11.11 -14.56
N SER A 505 1.94 -12.34 -15.05
CA SER A 505 1.39 -13.49 -14.31
C SER A 505 2.12 -13.74 -12.98
N LYS A 506 3.45 -13.56 -12.95
CA LYS A 506 4.25 -13.64 -11.72
C LYS A 506 3.92 -12.48 -10.77
N LEU A 507 3.88 -11.25 -11.29
CA LEU A 507 3.59 -10.05 -10.50
C LEU A 507 2.15 -10.03 -9.95
N PHE A 508 1.18 -10.59 -10.67
CA PHE A 508 -0.20 -10.67 -10.19
C PHE A 508 -0.33 -11.64 -9.01
N LYS A 509 0.29 -12.82 -9.10
CA LYS A 509 0.37 -13.76 -7.96
C LYS A 509 1.04 -13.10 -6.75
N LEU A 510 2.11 -12.35 -7.00
CA LEU A 510 2.84 -11.60 -6.00
C LEU A 510 1.95 -10.53 -5.35
N LEU A 511 1.22 -9.73 -6.13
CA LEU A 511 0.29 -8.71 -5.68
C LEU A 511 -0.81 -9.28 -4.79
N VAL A 512 -1.46 -10.38 -5.22
CA VAL A 512 -2.54 -11.00 -4.43
C VAL A 512 -2.01 -11.49 -3.08
N LYS A 513 -0.83 -12.12 -3.06
CA LYS A 513 -0.17 -12.57 -1.82
C LYS A 513 0.18 -11.39 -0.92
N ASP A 514 0.77 -10.35 -1.51
CA ASP A 514 1.19 -9.13 -0.82
C ASP A 514 0.03 -8.41 -0.15
N TRP A 515 -1.07 -8.18 -0.88
CA TRP A 515 -2.24 -7.51 -0.33
C TRP A 515 -2.93 -8.34 0.75
N ARG A 516 -3.02 -9.66 0.58
CA ARG A 516 -3.53 -10.56 1.63
C ARG A 516 -2.73 -10.48 2.92
N PHE A 517 -1.40 -10.35 2.80
CA PHE A 517 -0.50 -10.14 3.94
C PHE A 517 -0.77 -8.79 4.62
N HIS A 518 -0.77 -7.69 3.86
CA HIS A 518 -0.93 -6.34 4.42
C HIS A 518 -2.32 -6.08 5.01
N PHE A 519 -3.39 -6.60 4.39
CA PHE A 519 -4.76 -6.57 4.93
C PHE A 519 -5.01 -7.62 6.02
N LYS A 520 -4.01 -8.45 6.36
CA LYS A 520 -4.10 -9.51 7.40
C LYS A 520 -5.28 -10.45 7.16
N ASN A 521 -5.52 -10.79 5.90
CA ASN A 521 -6.62 -11.64 5.47
C ASN A 521 -6.13 -12.59 4.36
N PRO A 522 -5.67 -13.82 4.70
CA PRO A 522 -5.17 -14.78 3.71
C PRO A 522 -6.27 -15.25 2.73
N GLU A 523 -7.54 -15.13 3.11
CA GLU A 523 -8.69 -15.51 2.29
C GLU A 523 -9.34 -14.30 1.58
N LEU A 524 -8.66 -13.14 1.55
CA LEU A 524 -9.19 -11.94 0.89
C LEU A 524 -9.54 -12.26 -0.57
N SER A 525 -10.81 -12.01 -0.91
CA SER A 525 -11.32 -12.26 -2.25
C SER A 525 -10.73 -11.29 -3.25
N PHE A 526 -10.34 -11.78 -4.43
CA PHE A 526 -9.71 -10.96 -5.46
C PHE A 526 -10.35 -11.25 -6.83
N TYR A 527 -11.23 -10.37 -7.28
CA TYR A 527 -11.99 -10.55 -8.52
C TYR A 527 -11.51 -9.60 -9.60
N PHE A 528 -11.06 -10.14 -10.72
CA PHE A 528 -10.44 -9.35 -11.76
C PHE A 528 -11.18 -9.43 -13.09
N VAL A 529 -10.89 -8.50 -14.00
CA VAL A 529 -11.47 -8.47 -15.34
C VAL A 529 -10.44 -8.98 -16.35
N GLN A 530 -10.80 -9.99 -17.15
CA GLN A 530 -10.02 -10.35 -18.35
C GLN A 530 -10.15 -9.21 -19.36
N LEU A 531 -9.05 -8.73 -19.92
CA LEU A 531 -9.06 -7.57 -20.81
C LEU A 531 -10.01 -7.75 -21.99
N SER A 532 -10.59 -6.64 -22.41
CA SER A 532 -11.56 -6.57 -23.50
C SER A 532 -10.89 -6.75 -24.85
N SER A 533 -11.62 -7.08 -25.92
CA SER A 533 -11.04 -7.11 -27.28
C SER A 533 -10.58 -5.74 -27.77
N ILE A 534 -9.38 -5.67 -28.37
CA ILE A 534 -8.80 -4.52 -29.10
C ILE A 534 -7.76 -5.02 -30.10
N GLU A 535 -7.59 -4.39 -31.26
CA GLU A 535 -6.65 -4.81 -32.31
C GLU A 535 -5.18 -4.61 -31.92
N ARG A 536 -4.65 -5.48 -31.04
CA ARG A 536 -3.24 -5.53 -30.60
C ARG A 536 -2.62 -6.94 -30.70
N PRO A 537 -1.44 -7.12 -31.30
CA PRO A 537 -0.86 -8.44 -31.56
C PRO A 537 -0.75 -9.38 -30.35
N THR A 538 -0.37 -8.89 -29.16
CA THR A 538 -0.12 -9.72 -27.97
C THR A 538 -1.39 -10.09 -27.18
N TRP A 539 -2.56 -9.58 -27.60
CA TRP A 539 -3.75 -9.53 -26.76
C TRP A 539 -4.37 -10.91 -26.46
N GLY A 540 -4.37 -11.82 -27.44
CA GLY A 540 -4.87 -13.18 -27.26
C GLY A 540 -4.11 -13.94 -26.17
N THR A 541 -2.77 -13.92 -26.25
CA THR A 541 -1.89 -14.54 -25.24
C THR A 541 -2.06 -13.91 -23.87
N PHE A 542 -2.16 -12.57 -23.79
CA PHE A 542 -2.35 -11.89 -22.51
C PHE A 542 -3.70 -12.21 -21.85
N ARG A 543 -4.80 -12.27 -22.63
CA ARG A 543 -6.09 -12.70 -22.07
C ARG A 543 -6.04 -14.13 -21.56
N ASP A 544 -5.43 -15.06 -22.31
CA ASP A 544 -5.28 -16.45 -21.84
C ASP A 544 -4.42 -16.54 -20.58
N SER A 545 -3.38 -15.70 -20.45
CA SER A 545 -2.59 -15.65 -19.22
C SER A 545 -3.43 -15.18 -18.03
N GLN A 546 -4.31 -14.18 -18.21
CA GLN A 546 -5.26 -13.77 -17.18
C GLN A 546 -6.25 -14.87 -16.80
N ARG A 547 -6.75 -15.67 -17.76
CA ARG A 547 -7.61 -16.83 -17.46
C ARG A 547 -6.92 -17.81 -16.51
N ARG A 548 -5.63 -18.06 -16.72
CA ARG A 548 -4.84 -19.01 -15.91
C ARG A 548 -4.63 -18.51 -14.48
N LEU A 549 -4.75 -17.21 -14.21
CA LEU A 549 -4.69 -16.66 -12.84
C LEU A 549 -5.83 -17.13 -11.93
N LEU A 550 -6.89 -17.74 -12.49
CA LEU A 550 -7.94 -18.41 -11.71
C LEU A 550 -7.43 -19.59 -10.87
N GLU A 551 -6.19 -20.05 -11.07
CA GLU A 551 -5.54 -21.03 -10.18
C GLU A 551 -5.28 -20.47 -8.77
N ILE A 552 -5.25 -19.14 -8.61
CA ILE A 552 -5.08 -18.50 -7.31
C ILE A 552 -6.38 -18.72 -6.49
N PRO A 553 -6.31 -19.30 -5.27
CA PRO A 553 -7.49 -19.49 -4.44
C PRO A 553 -8.23 -18.18 -4.13
N ASN A 554 -9.54 -18.23 -3.92
CA ASN A 554 -10.41 -17.07 -3.65
C ASN A 554 -10.34 -15.96 -4.71
N THR A 555 -10.10 -16.34 -5.96
CA THR A 555 -10.19 -15.42 -7.11
C THR A 555 -11.36 -15.73 -8.01
N GLY A 556 -11.66 -14.82 -8.93
CA GLY A 556 -12.71 -14.96 -9.92
C GLY A 556 -12.48 -13.95 -11.03
N MET A 557 -13.01 -14.24 -12.22
CA MET A 557 -12.72 -13.47 -13.41
C MET A 557 -13.99 -13.10 -14.17
N ALA A 558 -14.22 -11.81 -14.35
CA ALA A 558 -15.22 -11.30 -15.27
C ALA A 558 -14.60 -11.24 -16.68
N VAL A 559 -15.17 -11.99 -17.62
CA VAL A 559 -14.76 -11.93 -19.04
C VAL A 559 -15.34 -10.65 -19.65
N SER A 560 -14.55 -9.89 -20.41
CA SER A 560 -14.99 -8.67 -21.12
C SER A 560 -14.79 -8.72 -22.64
N LEU A 561 -14.49 -9.90 -23.18
CA LEU A 561 -14.24 -10.16 -24.59
C LEU A 561 -15.31 -9.56 -25.52
N ASP A 562 -16.58 -9.74 -25.16
CA ASP A 562 -17.78 -9.38 -25.94
C ASP A 562 -18.14 -7.89 -25.92
N VAL A 563 -17.50 -7.11 -25.04
CA VAL A 563 -17.76 -5.66 -24.89
C VAL A 563 -16.57 -4.82 -25.35
N GLY A 564 -15.60 -5.41 -26.04
CA GLY A 564 -14.42 -4.70 -26.55
C GLY A 564 -14.71 -3.69 -27.66
N ASN A 565 -13.71 -2.86 -27.95
CA ASN A 565 -13.72 -1.90 -29.04
C ASN A 565 -12.46 -2.09 -29.89
N LYS A 566 -12.61 -2.07 -31.21
CA LYS A 566 -11.53 -2.39 -32.14
C LYS A 566 -10.32 -1.45 -32.02
N THR A 567 -10.58 -0.16 -31.79
CA THR A 567 -9.56 0.91 -31.84
C THR A 567 -9.38 1.63 -30.52
N ASP A 568 -10.30 1.45 -29.56
CA ASP A 568 -10.27 2.12 -28.27
C ASP A 568 -10.07 1.10 -27.15
N VAL A 569 -9.08 1.36 -26.28
CA VAL A 569 -8.77 0.49 -25.14
C VAL A 569 -9.78 0.67 -23.99
N HIS A 570 -10.64 1.69 -24.07
CA HIS A 570 -11.64 2.04 -23.05
C HIS A 570 -13.06 1.75 -23.54
N PRO A 571 -13.50 0.47 -23.61
CA PRO A 571 -14.86 0.15 -24.03
C PRO A 571 -15.91 0.77 -23.09
N LYS A 572 -16.99 1.32 -23.66
CA LYS A 572 -17.98 2.12 -22.92
C LYS A 572 -19.09 1.32 -22.21
N LYS A 573 -19.22 0.01 -22.45
CA LYS A 573 -20.22 -0.86 -21.80
C LYS A 573 -19.79 -1.32 -20.40
N LYS A 574 -19.43 -0.37 -19.52
CA LYS A 574 -18.84 -0.64 -18.19
C LYS A 574 -19.80 -1.28 -17.20
N TRP A 575 -21.09 -0.95 -17.27
CA TRP A 575 -22.10 -1.46 -16.34
C TRP A 575 -22.12 -2.99 -16.28
N ILE A 576 -22.00 -3.64 -17.45
CA ILE A 576 -21.97 -5.11 -17.59
C ILE A 576 -20.82 -5.73 -16.80
N LEU A 577 -19.67 -5.07 -16.72
CA LEU A 577 -18.49 -5.61 -16.03
C LEU A 577 -18.63 -5.55 -14.51
N GLY A 578 -19.18 -4.46 -13.97
CA GLY A 578 -19.52 -4.38 -12.54
C GLY A 578 -20.57 -5.43 -12.15
N GLU A 579 -21.58 -5.66 -13.01
CA GLU A 579 -22.57 -6.70 -12.80
C GLU A 579 -21.93 -8.10 -12.78
N ARG A 580 -21.05 -8.41 -13.74
CA ARG A 580 -20.33 -9.70 -13.79
C ARG A 580 -19.46 -9.91 -12.54
N LEU A 581 -18.71 -8.90 -12.12
CA LEU A 581 -17.93 -8.97 -10.88
C LEU A 581 -18.84 -9.20 -9.65
N SER A 582 -20.01 -8.56 -9.61
CA SER A 582 -20.96 -8.75 -8.49
C SER A 582 -21.53 -10.17 -8.45
N LYS A 583 -21.78 -10.81 -9.61
CA LYS A 583 -22.22 -12.21 -9.67
C LYS A 583 -21.19 -13.15 -9.05
N ILE A 584 -19.90 -12.90 -9.30
CA ILE A 584 -18.80 -13.66 -8.69
C ILE A 584 -18.84 -13.49 -7.16
N ALA A 585 -18.96 -12.26 -6.67
CA ALA A 585 -19.03 -11.99 -5.23
C ALA A 585 -20.27 -12.61 -4.56
N LEU A 586 -21.46 -12.44 -5.15
CA LEU A 586 -22.72 -13.05 -4.70
C LEU A 586 -22.59 -14.56 -4.56
N HIS A 587 -22.02 -15.22 -5.56
CA HIS A 587 -21.84 -16.67 -5.52
C HIS A 587 -20.80 -17.09 -4.47
N LYS A 588 -19.59 -16.54 -4.53
CA LYS A 588 -18.44 -17.01 -3.75
C LYS A 588 -18.40 -16.53 -2.31
N ASN A 589 -19.02 -15.40 -1.99
CA ASN A 589 -18.96 -14.81 -0.64
C ASN A 589 -20.28 -14.85 0.12
N TYR A 590 -21.40 -15.05 -0.58
CA TYR A 590 -22.74 -14.91 0.00
C TYR A 590 -23.67 -16.09 -0.34
N ASN A 591 -23.12 -17.20 -0.85
CA ASN A 591 -23.84 -18.45 -1.12
C ASN A 591 -25.04 -18.32 -2.08
N PHE A 592 -25.01 -17.35 -3.01
CA PHE A 592 -26.03 -17.28 -4.07
C PHE A 592 -25.77 -18.38 -5.11
N SER A 593 -26.79 -19.18 -5.42
CA SER A 593 -26.67 -20.30 -6.38
C SER A 593 -26.64 -19.88 -7.85
N LYS A 594 -26.71 -18.59 -8.16
CA LYS A 594 -26.72 -18.08 -9.56
C LYS A 594 -25.37 -18.36 -10.23
N GLU A 595 -25.42 -18.69 -11.51
CA GLU A 595 -24.22 -18.83 -12.34
C GLU A 595 -23.44 -17.51 -12.40
N PHE A 596 -22.13 -17.60 -12.26
CA PHE A 596 -21.25 -16.45 -12.08
C PHE A 596 -20.11 -16.40 -13.09
N SER A 597 -19.91 -17.46 -13.88
CA SER A 597 -18.89 -17.51 -14.92
C SER A 597 -19.47 -17.96 -16.26
N GLY A 598 -18.81 -17.55 -17.33
CA GLY A 598 -19.03 -18.13 -18.66
C GLY A 598 -18.17 -19.38 -18.84
N PRO A 599 -18.28 -20.05 -20.01
CA PRO A 599 -17.51 -21.27 -20.27
C PRO A 599 -16.00 -21.08 -20.06
N LEU A 600 -15.40 -21.92 -19.22
CA LEU A 600 -13.96 -21.96 -18.96
C LEU A 600 -13.41 -23.30 -19.42
N LEU A 601 -12.33 -23.28 -20.22
CA LEU A 601 -11.68 -24.50 -20.69
C LEU A 601 -11.37 -25.44 -19.51
N ASP A 602 -11.87 -26.67 -19.59
CA ASP A 602 -11.60 -27.73 -18.62
C ASP A 602 -10.53 -28.68 -19.17
N PHE A 603 -10.88 -29.42 -20.22
CA PHE A 603 -9.95 -30.29 -20.93
C PHE A 603 -10.31 -30.42 -22.41
N VAL A 604 -9.36 -30.95 -23.19
CA VAL A 604 -9.53 -31.24 -24.61
C VAL A 604 -9.30 -32.72 -24.83
N ASN A 605 -10.25 -33.39 -25.47
CA ASN A 605 -10.11 -34.78 -25.91
C ASN A 605 -9.89 -34.85 -27.43
N VAL A 606 -8.99 -35.73 -27.88
CA VAL A 606 -8.74 -35.96 -29.31
C VAL A 606 -9.58 -37.16 -29.76
N LYS A 607 -10.46 -36.96 -30.75
CA LYS A 607 -11.31 -38.02 -31.30
C LYS A 607 -11.14 -38.09 -32.82
N GLY A 608 -10.24 -38.97 -33.27
CA GLY A 608 -9.86 -39.07 -34.67
C GLY A 608 -9.26 -37.75 -35.16
N ASN A 609 -9.86 -37.14 -36.18
CA ASN A 609 -9.43 -35.86 -36.75
C ASN A 609 -10.14 -34.64 -36.14
N LYS A 610 -10.78 -34.78 -34.97
CA LYS A 610 -11.46 -33.69 -34.27
C LYS A 610 -10.94 -33.51 -32.85
N LEU A 611 -11.07 -32.29 -32.34
CA LEU A 611 -10.97 -31.99 -30.92
C LEU A 611 -12.37 -31.86 -30.33
N GLN A 612 -12.59 -32.45 -29.16
CA GLN A 612 -13.75 -32.19 -28.32
C GLN A 612 -13.30 -31.34 -27.14
N VAL A 613 -13.79 -30.11 -27.07
CA VAL A 613 -13.43 -29.14 -26.03
C VAL A 613 -14.52 -29.14 -24.96
N TYR A 614 -14.11 -29.41 -23.73
CA TYR A 614 -14.97 -29.47 -22.56
C TYR A 614 -14.75 -28.24 -21.68
N PHE A 615 -15.81 -27.81 -21.01
CA PHE A 615 -15.84 -26.57 -20.27
C PHE A 615 -16.49 -26.73 -18.90
N LYS A 616 -15.99 -25.97 -17.93
CA LYS A 616 -16.75 -25.60 -16.73
C LYS A 616 -17.71 -24.46 -17.08
N HIS A 617 -18.81 -24.31 -16.34
CA HIS A 617 -19.80 -23.23 -16.52
C HIS A 617 -20.42 -23.15 -17.92
N ALA A 618 -20.68 -24.32 -18.53
CA ALA A 618 -21.09 -24.44 -19.94
C ALA A 618 -22.48 -25.05 -20.12
N GLU A 619 -23.38 -24.87 -19.15
CA GLU A 619 -24.74 -25.35 -19.28
C GLU A 619 -25.44 -24.70 -20.49
N ALA A 620 -25.99 -25.54 -21.37
CA ALA A 620 -26.62 -25.15 -22.63
C ALA A 620 -25.73 -24.17 -23.43
N LEU A 621 -24.51 -24.63 -23.70
CA LEU A 621 -23.50 -23.93 -24.48
C LEU A 621 -24.06 -23.53 -25.85
N THR A 622 -23.96 -22.25 -26.19
CA THR A 622 -24.53 -21.67 -27.42
C THR A 622 -23.70 -20.47 -27.90
N THR A 623 -24.15 -19.79 -28.96
CA THR A 623 -23.52 -18.56 -29.45
C THR A 623 -24.44 -17.35 -29.27
N SER A 624 -23.86 -16.19 -28.98
CA SER A 624 -24.59 -14.94 -28.71
C SER A 624 -25.39 -14.41 -29.89
N ASN A 625 -25.16 -14.93 -31.09
CA ASN A 625 -25.77 -14.48 -32.34
C ASN A 625 -26.41 -15.63 -33.15
N GLY A 626 -26.49 -16.85 -32.60
CA GLY A 626 -27.04 -18.02 -33.28
C GLY A 626 -26.23 -18.50 -34.50
N LYS A 627 -25.02 -17.96 -34.73
CA LYS A 627 -24.12 -18.36 -35.82
C LYS A 627 -23.09 -19.38 -35.32
N GLN A 628 -22.29 -19.94 -36.24
CA GLN A 628 -21.16 -20.80 -35.88
C GLN A 628 -20.18 -20.08 -34.93
N VAL A 629 -19.42 -20.86 -34.17
CA VAL A 629 -18.40 -20.31 -33.27
C VAL A 629 -17.33 -19.61 -34.10
N THR A 630 -17.04 -18.36 -33.73
CA THR A 630 -16.03 -17.51 -34.38
C THR A 630 -14.71 -17.53 -33.62
N ASP A 631 -13.64 -17.13 -34.32
CA ASP A 631 -12.30 -16.94 -33.74
C ASP A 631 -11.73 -18.18 -33.05
N ILE A 632 -11.82 -19.31 -33.75
CA ILE A 632 -11.35 -20.61 -33.28
C ILE A 632 -10.39 -21.25 -34.28
N PHE A 633 -9.26 -21.71 -33.76
CA PHE A 633 -8.16 -22.26 -34.53
C PHE A 633 -7.69 -23.57 -33.93
N ILE A 634 -7.18 -24.47 -34.78
CA ILE A 634 -6.56 -25.71 -34.33
C ILE A 634 -5.20 -25.92 -34.99
N ALA A 635 -4.35 -26.71 -34.34
CA ALA A 635 -3.04 -27.09 -34.84
C ALA A 635 -2.74 -28.56 -34.54
N ASN A 636 -1.81 -29.15 -35.29
CA ASN A 636 -1.20 -30.43 -34.96
C ASN A 636 0.01 -30.23 -34.02
N SER A 637 0.90 -31.22 -33.88
CA SER A 637 2.12 -31.10 -33.08
C SER A 637 3.08 -29.97 -33.49
N ASP A 638 3.02 -29.50 -34.74
CA ASP A 638 3.82 -28.38 -35.29
C ASP A 638 3.44 -27.01 -34.72
N LYS A 639 2.29 -26.91 -34.05
CA LYS A 639 1.73 -25.66 -33.51
C LYS A 639 1.42 -24.59 -34.57
N ILE A 640 1.26 -24.97 -35.84
CA ILE A 640 0.80 -24.09 -36.91
C ILE A 640 -0.73 -24.07 -36.88
N PHE A 641 -1.30 -22.93 -36.47
CA PHE A 641 -2.74 -22.78 -36.27
C PHE A 641 -3.46 -22.37 -37.56
N VAL A 642 -4.52 -23.10 -37.90
CA VAL A 642 -5.44 -22.80 -39.00
C VAL A 642 -6.86 -22.59 -38.48
N PRO A 643 -7.71 -21.79 -39.17
CA PRO A 643 -9.12 -21.66 -38.82
C PRO A 643 -9.83 -23.03 -38.77
N ALA A 644 -10.76 -23.18 -37.83
CA ALA A 644 -11.48 -24.43 -37.63
C ALA A 644 -12.99 -24.31 -37.84
N LYS A 645 -13.60 -25.37 -38.35
CA LYS A 645 -15.04 -25.59 -38.33
C LYS A 645 -15.46 -26.08 -36.95
N THR A 646 -16.69 -25.76 -36.57
CA THR A 646 -17.23 -26.11 -35.26
C THR A 646 -18.61 -26.71 -35.31
N LYS A 647 -18.91 -27.53 -34.30
CA LYS A 647 -20.26 -28.01 -34.00
C LYS A 647 -20.44 -28.09 -32.49
N LEU A 648 -21.52 -27.50 -31.99
CA LEU A 648 -21.94 -27.66 -30.61
C LEU A 648 -22.77 -28.93 -30.48
N ASN A 649 -22.43 -29.78 -29.52
CA ASN A 649 -23.18 -30.98 -29.18
C ASN A 649 -23.34 -31.05 -27.66
N ASN A 650 -24.53 -30.75 -27.17
CA ASN A 650 -24.77 -30.45 -25.75
C ASN A 650 -23.80 -29.36 -25.26
N ASN A 651 -23.00 -29.66 -24.23
CA ASN A 651 -22.03 -28.72 -23.65
C ASN A 651 -20.60 -28.93 -24.18
N ILE A 652 -20.45 -29.67 -25.29
CA ILE A 652 -19.16 -30.01 -25.91
C ILE A 652 -19.03 -29.25 -27.22
N LEU A 653 -17.88 -28.59 -27.42
CA LEU A 653 -17.53 -27.96 -28.68
C LEU A 653 -16.64 -28.91 -29.49
N GLU A 654 -17.17 -29.45 -30.59
CA GLU A 654 -16.37 -30.19 -31.57
C GLU A 654 -15.69 -29.21 -32.53
N VAL A 655 -14.39 -29.41 -32.76
CA VAL A 655 -13.55 -28.50 -33.56
C VAL A 655 -12.69 -29.32 -34.53
N TRP A 656 -12.68 -28.98 -35.81
CA TRP A 656 -11.89 -29.69 -36.84
C TRP A 656 -11.55 -28.79 -38.03
N SER A 657 -10.55 -29.19 -38.82
CA SER A 657 -10.18 -28.55 -40.08
C SER A 657 -9.78 -29.63 -41.09
N SER A 658 -10.13 -29.46 -42.36
CA SER A 658 -9.69 -30.37 -43.43
C SER A 658 -8.17 -30.34 -43.63
N GLU A 659 -7.50 -29.27 -43.19
CA GLU A 659 -6.05 -29.10 -43.28
C GLU A 659 -5.30 -29.85 -42.16
N ILE A 660 -5.98 -30.19 -41.04
CA ILE A 660 -5.36 -30.78 -39.86
C ILE A 660 -5.89 -32.19 -39.63
N LYS A 661 -5.09 -33.20 -40.02
CA LYS A 661 -5.44 -34.62 -39.86
C LYS A 661 -5.34 -35.11 -38.41
N ASN A 662 -4.32 -34.66 -37.68
CA ASN A 662 -4.02 -35.08 -36.31
C ASN A 662 -4.04 -33.86 -35.36
N PRO A 663 -5.20 -33.30 -35.02
CA PRO A 663 -5.26 -32.09 -34.22
C PRO A 663 -4.85 -32.38 -32.77
N ARG A 664 -4.15 -31.42 -32.16
CA ARG A 664 -3.67 -31.50 -30.77
C ARG A 664 -3.94 -30.23 -29.96
N TYR A 665 -3.91 -29.08 -30.61
CA TYR A 665 -4.08 -27.80 -29.95
C TYR A 665 -5.28 -27.03 -30.50
N VAL A 666 -5.93 -26.27 -29.62
CA VAL A 666 -7.04 -25.36 -29.94
C VAL A 666 -6.79 -24.01 -29.30
N LYS A 667 -7.18 -22.95 -30.00
CA LYS A 667 -7.21 -21.56 -29.53
C LYS A 667 -8.59 -20.98 -29.81
N TYR A 668 -9.18 -20.29 -28.84
CA TYR A 668 -10.43 -19.53 -29.00
C TYR A 668 -10.27 -18.13 -28.42
N GLY A 669 -10.79 -17.11 -29.10
CA GLY A 669 -10.70 -15.75 -28.60
C GLY A 669 -9.28 -15.16 -28.70
N TYR A 670 -8.46 -15.67 -29.62
CA TYR A 670 -7.00 -15.48 -29.63
C TYR A 670 -6.51 -14.45 -30.65
N THR A 671 -7.34 -14.03 -31.60
CA THR A 671 -6.97 -12.91 -32.48
C THR A 671 -6.85 -11.61 -31.69
N PRO A 672 -6.04 -10.64 -32.19
CA PRO A 672 -5.92 -9.30 -31.63
C PRO A 672 -7.28 -8.71 -31.25
N PHE A 673 -8.11 -8.43 -32.24
CA PHE A 673 -9.52 -8.11 -32.05
C PHE A 673 -10.39 -9.34 -32.36
N SER A 674 -10.79 -10.01 -31.31
CA SER A 674 -11.66 -11.17 -31.37
C SER A 674 -13.14 -10.80 -31.29
N ASN A 675 -13.94 -11.40 -32.16
CA ASN A 675 -15.41 -11.41 -32.13
C ASN A 675 -15.94 -12.76 -31.62
N GLY A 676 -15.22 -13.43 -30.72
CA GLY A 676 -15.64 -14.70 -30.14
C GLY A 676 -17.06 -14.59 -29.56
N ASN A 677 -17.92 -15.52 -29.94
CA ASN A 677 -19.36 -15.48 -29.66
C ASN A 677 -19.88 -16.61 -28.76
N LEU A 678 -19.01 -17.46 -28.22
CA LEU A 678 -19.40 -18.60 -27.37
C LEU A 678 -19.87 -18.11 -25.99
N ILE A 679 -21.06 -18.54 -25.57
CA ILE A 679 -21.71 -18.18 -24.30
C ILE A 679 -22.38 -19.42 -23.68
N ASN A 680 -22.66 -19.37 -22.38
CA ASN A 680 -23.59 -20.33 -21.75
C ASN A 680 -25.04 -19.83 -21.79
N LYS A 681 -25.99 -20.61 -21.25
CA LYS A 681 -27.42 -20.24 -21.19
C LYS A 681 -27.71 -18.92 -20.47
N HIS A 682 -26.79 -18.45 -19.63
CA HIS A 682 -26.93 -17.20 -18.87
C HIS A 682 -26.40 -15.98 -19.64
N GLY A 683 -25.96 -16.16 -20.89
CA GLY A 683 -25.38 -15.10 -21.70
C GLY A 683 -23.98 -14.68 -21.25
N LEU A 684 -23.31 -15.47 -20.41
CA LEU A 684 -21.95 -15.17 -19.96
C LEU A 684 -20.93 -15.69 -21.00
N PRO A 685 -20.00 -14.84 -21.47
CA PRO A 685 -19.07 -15.18 -22.53
C PRO A 685 -17.98 -16.14 -22.07
N ALA A 686 -17.60 -17.05 -22.96
CA ALA A 686 -16.45 -17.91 -22.78
C ALA A 686 -15.17 -17.08 -22.73
N SER A 687 -14.25 -17.45 -21.85
CA SER A 687 -12.96 -16.79 -21.75
C SER A 687 -12.06 -17.11 -22.95
N THR A 688 -11.16 -16.20 -23.34
CA THR A 688 -10.06 -16.54 -24.27
C THR A 688 -9.24 -17.71 -23.71
N PHE A 689 -9.04 -18.77 -24.50
CA PHE A 689 -8.33 -19.96 -24.04
C PHE A 689 -7.43 -20.62 -25.10
N SER A 690 -6.39 -21.29 -24.60
CA SER A 690 -5.57 -22.25 -25.34
C SER A 690 -5.26 -23.46 -24.44
N ASN A 691 -5.16 -24.64 -25.03
CA ASN A 691 -4.65 -25.84 -24.35
C ASN A 691 -3.14 -26.06 -24.55
N LEU A 692 -2.42 -25.09 -25.11
CA LEU A 692 -0.96 -25.10 -25.08
C LEU A 692 -0.50 -25.05 -23.61
N VAL A 693 0.36 -26.01 -23.27
CA VAL A 693 1.15 -25.96 -22.04
C VAL A 693 2.42 -25.18 -22.39
N GLU A 694 2.66 -24.09 -21.65
CA GLU A 694 3.87 -23.27 -21.79
C GLU A 694 5.08 -23.96 -21.15
#